data_AF-A0A0R1N567-F1
#
_entry.id   AF-A0A0R1N567-F1
#
_cell.length_a   1.000
_cell.length_b   1.000
_cell.length_c   1.000
_cell.angle_alpha   90.00
_cell.angle_beta   90.00
_cell.angle_gamma   90.00
#
_symmetry.space_group_name_H-M   'P 1'
#
loop_
_entity.id
_entity.type
_entity.pdbx_description
1 polymer ?
#
loop_
_entity_poly.entity_id
_entity_poly.type
_entity_poly.pdbx_seq_one_letter_code
_entity_poly.pdbx_strand_id
1 'polypeptide(L)'
;MLYYGWWEESDRGKEENGMSIHVKKWTLIGIISVLVGIGVVATPNVLAGTDSGAHNQLQTTPLVQNSLLGPGYYDDQAENSIPQNQLMAPALFSNNDQFLMDIKPGALASWQKGVLPSVTVAQAIVESGWGTSQLAIQANNLFGIKGVYNGQSIWMNTREVINGQSVVQSAQFRKYPNRSDSIVDHADFLNQNSRYRNLLGVRDYRTFASLLQQDGYATDPNYSNALISVIQSNNLQEWDTEAFSGVVKNVSYAMQINQTNRHDGLYSSIPATGIGSQFVGAGYAASFDQQVVAVSKEVVLNGVTWVNFTVGGKSCWMDRNGLRSGNFGIVKDVHYAMQINQSSRHDGLYSQVPAAGIGAQFVGAGYASSFDHQVVAISKETVINNTTWVYITIGDKSYWMDKNGLIVGQFGIVKNVNYAMQINQSNRHDGLYRSVPAAGSGPQFVGADEYAQTFDQQVVAITKEAVIGDTTWVYFTINGKAYWMDQKGLVGGFGIVKNVNYAMKIDQTSRHDGLYTSVPAPSIGLQFVGAAAAQTIDQQVVAVTKEVVINGETWVYFTTNAGKSYWIDKKGLVGGYGIVQNVNYKMQINQANRHDGLYSSVPAPGIGSQFVGAGEYASSFDRQVVTVSKEVVIQNVTWVCVSIAGKTYWMDKSGLLSA
;
A
#
# COMPACT_ATOMS: atom_id res chain seq x y z
N MET A 1 31.71 17.22 24.62
CA MET A 1 32.57 18.40 24.49
C MET A 1 32.34 19.01 23.12
N LEU A 2 32.21 20.33 23.09
CA LEU A 2 31.70 21.15 22.00
C LEU A 2 32.77 21.52 20.94
N TYR A 3 32.26 22.01 19.79
CA TYR A 3 32.79 23.10 18.92
C TYR A 3 33.93 22.79 17.93
N TYR A 4 34.09 23.39 16.73
CA TYR A 4 33.52 24.53 15.95
C TYR A 4 33.66 24.19 14.43
N GLY A 5 32.94 24.88 13.54
CA GLY A 5 32.93 24.65 12.08
C GLY A 5 33.84 25.54 11.20
N TRP A 6 33.63 25.49 9.87
CA TRP A 6 33.48 26.60 8.87
C TRP A 6 33.86 26.15 7.44
N TRP A 7 33.16 26.75 6.46
CA TRP A 7 33.30 26.63 5.00
C TRP A 7 34.14 27.79 4.42
N GLU A 8 34.77 27.57 3.26
CA GLU A 8 34.84 28.42 2.04
C GLU A 8 35.61 27.60 0.97
N GLU A 9 35.40 27.72 -0.34
CA GLU A 9 35.48 28.92 -1.17
C GLU A 9 34.78 28.73 -2.54
N SER A 10 34.44 29.87 -3.15
CA SER A 10 33.82 30.14 -4.45
C SER A 10 34.63 29.63 -5.67
N ASP A 11 34.06 29.42 -6.87
CA ASP A 11 33.90 30.53 -7.83
C ASP A 11 32.93 30.28 -9.00
N ARG A 12 32.46 31.40 -9.55
CA ARG A 12 31.49 31.55 -10.63
C ARG A 12 32.13 31.34 -12.02
N GLY A 13 31.34 30.85 -12.98
CA GLY A 13 31.67 30.94 -14.41
C GLY A 13 30.44 30.69 -15.29
N LYS A 14 30.15 31.63 -16.19
CA LYS A 14 28.94 31.74 -17.02
C LYS A 14 28.93 30.79 -18.23
N GLU A 15 27.70 30.43 -18.58
CA GLU A 15 27.06 30.09 -19.87
C GLU A 15 27.85 29.86 -21.18
N GLU A 16 27.28 28.86 -21.89
CA GLU A 16 27.05 28.72 -23.33
C GLU A 16 28.00 27.91 -24.24
N ASN A 17 27.33 27.03 -25.01
CA ASN A 17 27.74 26.23 -26.16
C ASN A 17 28.32 24.83 -25.95
N GLY A 18 27.44 23.83 -26.16
CA GLY A 18 27.81 22.59 -26.84
C GLY A 18 27.98 21.36 -25.95
N MET A 19 27.03 20.43 -26.07
CA MET A 19 27.08 18.99 -25.78
C MET A 19 28.28 18.46 -24.96
N SER A 20 28.00 17.79 -23.84
CA SER A 20 28.95 16.79 -23.33
C SER A 20 28.26 15.53 -22.78
N ILE A 21 28.40 14.47 -23.56
CA ILE A 21 28.01 13.08 -23.30
C ILE A 21 28.96 12.54 -22.22
N HIS A 22 28.42 12.11 -21.07
CA HIS A 22 29.22 11.47 -20.03
C HIS A 22 29.24 9.95 -20.21
N VAL A 23 30.38 9.43 -20.71
CA VAL A 23 30.73 8.01 -20.65
C VAL A 23 31.70 7.82 -19.48
N LYS A 24 31.32 7.06 -18.44
CA LYS A 24 32.23 6.67 -17.36
C LYS A 24 32.98 5.39 -17.75
N LYS A 25 34.26 5.52 -18.08
CA LYS A 25 35.25 4.43 -18.04
C LYS A 25 35.94 4.43 -16.67
N TRP A 26 36.10 3.26 -16.07
CA TRP A 26 36.95 3.04 -14.91
C TRP A 26 38.29 2.47 -15.39
N THR A 27 39.40 3.11 -15.05
CA THR A 27 40.75 2.56 -15.18
C THR A 27 41.42 2.52 -13.82
N LEU A 28 42.02 1.37 -13.56
CA LEU A 28 42.82 0.99 -12.41
C LEU A 28 44.20 1.66 -12.49
N ILE A 29 44.68 2.28 -11.40
CA ILE A 29 46.10 2.60 -11.21
C ILE A 29 46.46 2.24 -9.76
N GLY A 30 47.37 1.26 -9.62
CA GLY A 30 48.05 0.96 -8.37
C GLY A 30 49.28 1.87 -8.19
N ILE A 31 49.69 2.07 -6.94
CA ILE A 31 50.99 2.65 -6.61
C ILE A 31 51.63 1.84 -5.47
N ILE A 32 52.84 1.39 -5.77
CA ILE A 32 53.87 0.83 -4.89
C ILE A 32 54.62 1.97 -4.20
N SER A 33 54.97 1.83 -2.91
CA SER A 33 56.20 2.37 -2.27
C SER A 33 56.35 1.76 -0.87
N VAL A 34 57.22 0.76 -0.69
CA VAL A 34 58.59 0.83 -0.11
C VAL A 34 58.63 1.20 1.38
N LEU A 35 58.92 0.19 2.20
CA LEU A 35 59.28 0.28 3.62
C LEU A 35 60.79 0.06 3.74
N VAL A 36 61.49 0.98 4.42
CA VAL A 36 62.85 0.77 4.93
C VAL A 36 62.72 0.48 6.42
N GLY A 37 63.25 -0.67 6.85
CA GLY A 37 63.19 -1.14 8.23
C GLY A 37 64.37 -0.69 9.09
N ILE A 38 64.23 -0.84 10.40
CA ILE A 38 65.31 -1.04 11.38
C ILE A 38 64.77 -2.00 12.47
N GLY A 39 65.53 -3.05 12.79
CA GLY A 39 65.27 -4.03 13.87
C GLY A 39 65.43 -3.41 15.27
N VAL A 40 65.12 -4.09 16.38
CA VAL A 40 65.95 -5.16 16.97
C VAL A 40 65.17 -5.92 18.06
N VAL A 41 65.41 -7.23 18.05
CA VAL A 41 65.29 -8.34 19.01
C VAL A 41 65.20 -8.03 20.53
N ALA A 42 64.27 -8.70 21.25
CA ALA A 42 64.57 -9.61 22.39
C ALA A 42 63.30 -10.13 23.11
N THR A 43 63.18 -11.44 23.26
CA THR A 43 62.33 -12.13 24.27
C THR A 43 63.11 -12.28 25.58
N PRO A 44 62.47 -12.26 26.77
CA PRO A 44 62.09 -13.54 27.39
C PRO A 44 60.82 -13.54 28.28
N ASN A 45 60.07 -14.64 28.16
CA ASN A 45 59.50 -15.53 29.20
C ASN A 45 58.97 -15.03 30.58
N VAL A 46 57.70 -15.42 30.81
CA VAL A 46 56.99 -15.84 32.05
C VAL A 46 56.62 -14.80 33.13
N LEU A 47 55.31 -14.48 33.27
CA LEU A 47 54.46 -14.85 34.43
C LEU A 47 52.99 -14.44 34.25
N ALA A 48 52.13 -15.47 34.35
CA ALA A 48 50.70 -15.56 34.70
C ALA A 48 49.78 -14.32 34.76
N GLY A 49 48.66 -14.44 34.05
CA GLY A 49 47.43 -13.67 34.26
C GLY A 49 46.31 -14.21 33.37
N THR A 50 45.42 -15.00 33.96
CA THR A 50 44.33 -15.76 33.35
C THR A 50 43.29 -14.91 32.61
N ASP A 51 42.94 -15.29 31.38
CA ASP A 51 41.55 -15.21 30.93
C ASP A 51 41.23 -16.32 29.92
N SER A 52 40.31 -17.19 30.32
CA SER A 52 39.88 -18.39 29.60
C SER A 52 38.70 -18.03 28.69
N GLY A 53 39.00 -17.64 27.46
CA GLY A 53 38.03 -17.63 26.36
C GLY A 53 37.91 -19.02 25.74
N ALA A 54 36.95 -19.82 26.21
CA ALA A 54 36.57 -21.05 25.55
C ALA A 54 35.91 -20.72 24.18
N HIS A 55 36.71 -20.73 23.11
CA HIS A 55 36.20 -20.86 21.76
C HIS A 55 35.54 -22.23 21.63
N ASN A 56 34.21 -22.28 21.67
CA ASN A 56 33.44 -23.44 21.22
C ASN A 56 33.61 -23.53 19.69
N GLN A 57 34.65 -24.22 19.23
CA GLN A 57 34.75 -24.63 17.83
C GLN A 57 33.74 -25.75 17.60
N LEU A 58 32.59 -25.41 17.03
CA LEU A 58 31.67 -26.40 16.46
C LEU A 58 32.41 -27.11 15.33
N GLN A 59 32.69 -28.41 15.50
CA GLN A 59 33.15 -29.27 14.41
C GLN A 59 32.06 -29.27 13.32
N THR A 60 32.40 -28.82 12.12
CA THR A 60 31.50 -28.87 10.96
C THR A 60 31.71 -30.20 10.24
N THR A 61 30.70 -31.07 10.26
CA THR A 61 30.62 -32.20 9.34
C THR A 61 30.45 -31.66 7.92
N PRO A 62 31.23 -32.12 6.92
CA PRO A 62 30.98 -31.76 5.54
C PRO A 62 29.57 -32.20 5.13
N LEU A 63 28.82 -31.30 4.48
CA LEU A 63 27.57 -31.66 3.82
C LEU A 63 27.86 -32.74 2.76
N VAL A 64 26.93 -33.60 2.38
CA VAL A 64 27.14 -34.68 1.42
C VAL A 64 26.04 -34.61 0.39
N GLN A 65 26.37 -34.85 -0.89
CA GLN A 65 25.34 -35.08 -1.89
C GLN A 65 24.66 -36.42 -1.60
N ASN A 66 23.42 -36.39 -1.12
CA ASN A 66 22.65 -37.61 -0.92
C ASN A 66 21.71 -37.82 -2.11
N SER A 67 22.20 -38.57 -3.09
CA SER A 67 21.42 -38.90 -4.27
C SER A 67 20.13 -39.67 -3.96
N LEU A 68 20.00 -40.25 -2.77
CA LEU A 68 18.77 -40.91 -2.31
C LEU A 68 17.66 -39.93 -1.90
N LEU A 69 18.04 -38.71 -1.46
CA LEU A 69 17.09 -37.68 -1.00
C LEU A 69 16.77 -36.67 -2.12
N GLY A 70 17.71 -36.41 -3.01
CA GLY A 70 17.52 -35.49 -4.14
C GLY A 70 18.82 -34.89 -4.68
N PRO A 71 18.75 -33.80 -5.48
CA PRO A 71 19.92 -33.10 -6.02
C PRO A 71 20.62 -32.17 -5.02
N GLY A 72 20.16 -32.10 -3.77
CA GLY A 72 20.69 -31.23 -2.72
C GLY A 72 21.89 -31.79 -1.95
N TYR A 73 22.27 -31.09 -0.87
CA TYR A 73 23.43 -31.35 -0.02
C TYR A 73 23.04 -31.28 1.46
N TYR A 74 23.43 -32.28 2.24
CA TYR A 74 22.84 -32.59 3.55
C TYR A 74 23.88 -32.99 4.59
N ASP A 75 23.58 -32.90 5.88
CA ASP A 75 24.50 -33.37 6.93
C ASP A 75 24.53 -34.92 6.99
N ASP A 76 25.69 -35.52 7.27
CA ASP A 76 25.95 -36.98 7.28
C ASP A 76 25.44 -37.66 8.58
N GLN A 77 24.76 -36.93 9.47
CA GLN A 77 24.35 -37.39 10.81
C GLN A 77 22.89 -36.99 11.11
N ALA A 78 21.91 -37.65 10.47
CA ALA A 78 20.48 -37.45 10.74
C ALA A 78 19.81 -38.61 11.51
N GLU A 79 20.58 -39.55 12.07
CA GLU A 79 20.05 -40.58 12.97
C GLU A 79 20.86 -40.64 14.28
N ASN A 80 20.14 -40.61 15.41
CA ASN A 80 20.56 -40.74 16.80
C ASN A 80 21.01 -39.48 17.56
N SER A 81 20.06 -38.78 18.19
CA SER A 81 20.12 -38.46 19.64
C SER A 81 18.89 -37.64 20.10
N ILE A 82 18.10 -38.20 21.02
CA ILE A 82 17.10 -37.45 21.82
C ILE A 82 17.74 -37.14 23.18
N PRO A 83 17.96 -35.86 23.55
CA PRO A 83 18.20 -35.51 24.94
C PRO A 83 16.88 -35.18 25.64
N GLN A 84 16.60 -35.92 26.70
CA GLN A 84 15.46 -35.75 27.59
C GLN A 84 15.79 -34.69 28.67
N ASN A 85 14.81 -33.82 28.97
CA ASN A 85 14.69 -32.83 30.06
C ASN A 85 15.22 -31.39 29.84
N GLN A 86 14.26 -30.44 29.73
CA GLN A 86 14.13 -29.32 30.67
C GLN A 86 12.66 -28.82 30.69
N LEU A 87 12.09 -28.74 31.90
CA LEU A 87 10.73 -28.30 32.22
C LEU A 87 10.66 -26.78 32.37
N MET A 88 9.66 -26.10 31.78
CA MET A 88 8.57 -25.34 32.46
C MET A 88 7.79 -24.42 31.47
N ALA A 89 6.60 -24.90 31.05
CA ALA A 89 5.32 -24.27 30.59
C ALA A 89 5.25 -22.97 29.75
N PRO A 90 4.23 -22.77 28.86
CA PRO A 90 2.99 -23.56 28.66
C PRO A 90 2.97 -24.41 27.37
N ALA A 91 2.21 -25.51 27.42
CA ALA A 91 2.04 -26.55 26.39
C ALA A 91 1.57 -26.04 25.00
N LEU A 92 1.84 -26.69 23.86
CA LEU A 92 2.66 -27.86 23.47
C LEU A 92 2.62 -27.91 21.92
N PHE A 93 3.72 -27.59 21.25
CA PHE A 93 3.96 -27.99 19.86
C PHE A 93 5.28 -28.75 19.86
N SER A 94 5.32 -29.92 19.22
CA SER A 94 6.60 -30.59 19.00
C SER A 94 7.49 -29.71 18.11
N ASN A 95 8.81 -29.88 18.16
CA ASN A 95 9.71 -29.16 17.23
C ASN A 95 9.31 -29.38 15.76
N ASN A 96 8.71 -30.54 15.46
CA ASN A 96 8.17 -30.90 14.15
C ASN A 96 6.93 -30.07 13.79
N ASP A 97 6.02 -29.83 14.73
CA ASP A 97 4.84 -28.98 14.51
C ASP A 97 5.26 -27.53 14.23
N GLN A 98 6.24 -27.02 14.97
CA GLN A 98 6.79 -25.68 14.72
C GLN A 98 7.44 -25.59 13.34
N PHE A 99 8.22 -26.62 12.96
CA PHE A 99 8.80 -26.68 11.61
C PHE A 99 7.71 -26.64 10.53
N LEU A 100 6.66 -27.46 10.67
CA LEU A 100 5.52 -27.47 9.74
C LEU A 100 4.84 -26.10 9.67
N MET A 101 4.61 -25.43 10.82
CA MET A 101 4.03 -24.09 10.85
C MET A 101 4.88 -23.06 10.10
N ASP A 102 6.21 -23.09 10.25
CA ASP A 102 7.12 -22.14 9.62
C ASP A 102 7.13 -22.25 8.08
N ILE A 103 6.93 -23.47 7.57
CA ILE A 103 7.03 -23.76 6.14
C ILE A 103 5.69 -23.75 5.41
N LYS A 104 4.58 -23.85 6.14
CA LYS A 104 3.23 -23.91 5.55
C LYS A 104 2.93 -22.77 4.57
N PRO A 105 3.26 -21.50 4.84
CA PRO A 105 3.01 -20.42 3.88
C PRO A 105 3.71 -20.65 2.53
N GLY A 106 5.00 -21.01 2.54
CA GLY A 106 5.76 -21.35 1.33
C GLY A 106 5.21 -22.60 0.63
N ALA A 107 4.83 -23.63 1.39
CA ALA A 107 4.24 -24.85 0.86
C ALA A 107 2.94 -24.57 0.09
N LEU A 108 2.02 -23.79 0.65
CA LEU A 108 0.79 -23.40 -0.07
C LEU A 108 1.11 -22.56 -1.32
N ALA A 109 2.10 -21.66 -1.24
CA ALA A 109 2.55 -20.85 -2.37
C ALA A 109 3.17 -21.67 -3.52
N SER A 110 3.78 -22.83 -3.23
CA SER A 110 4.37 -23.71 -4.26
C SER A 110 3.36 -24.15 -5.33
N TRP A 111 2.07 -24.21 -4.98
CA TRP A 111 1.02 -24.58 -5.93
C TRP A 111 0.81 -23.54 -7.04
N GLN A 112 1.21 -22.28 -6.83
CA GLN A 112 1.22 -21.27 -7.90
C GLN A 112 2.14 -21.65 -9.06
N LYS A 113 3.16 -22.48 -8.79
CA LYS A 113 4.08 -23.03 -9.77
C LYS A 113 3.65 -24.42 -10.25
N GLY A 114 2.49 -24.91 -9.80
CA GLY A 114 1.99 -26.25 -10.08
C GLY A 114 2.65 -27.36 -9.25
N VAL A 115 3.42 -27.01 -8.22
CA VAL A 115 4.08 -27.99 -7.34
C VAL A 115 3.18 -28.26 -6.15
N LEU A 116 2.93 -29.54 -5.83
CA LEU A 116 1.93 -29.93 -4.83
C LEU A 116 2.44 -29.70 -3.38
N PRO A 117 1.72 -28.95 -2.53
CA PRO A 117 2.18 -28.60 -1.18
C PRO A 117 2.60 -29.79 -0.31
N SER A 118 1.82 -30.88 -0.33
CA SER A 118 2.11 -32.08 0.45
C SER A 118 3.45 -32.71 0.07
N VAL A 119 3.74 -32.79 -1.23
CA VAL A 119 4.99 -33.33 -1.76
C VAL A 119 6.16 -32.39 -1.45
N THR A 120 5.99 -31.08 -1.63
CA THR A 120 7.01 -30.09 -1.28
C THR A 120 7.40 -30.17 0.20
N VAL A 121 6.43 -30.33 1.10
CA VAL A 121 6.69 -30.46 2.54
C VAL A 121 7.35 -31.79 2.86
N ALA A 122 6.90 -32.89 2.24
CA ALA A 122 7.54 -34.19 2.42
C ALA A 122 9.00 -34.16 1.95
N GLN A 123 9.30 -33.51 0.82
CA GLN A 123 10.67 -33.25 0.40
C GLN A 123 11.39 -32.41 1.45
N ALA A 124 10.87 -31.25 1.86
CA ALA A 124 11.52 -30.43 2.89
C ALA A 124 11.85 -31.22 4.18
N ILE A 125 10.96 -32.10 4.66
CA ILE A 125 11.20 -32.98 5.81
C ILE A 125 12.36 -33.93 5.55
N VAL A 126 12.31 -34.67 4.45
CA VAL A 126 13.30 -35.70 4.08
C VAL A 126 14.67 -35.07 3.82
N GLU A 127 14.67 -33.93 3.14
CA GLU A 127 15.86 -33.22 2.66
C GLU A 127 16.56 -32.49 3.81
N SER A 128 15.81 -31.87 4.73
CA SER A 128 16.42 -31.08 5.81
C SER A 128 16.49 -31.80 7.16
N GLY A 129 15.97 -33.03 7.25
CA GLY A 129 15.79 -33.74 8.51
C GLY A 129 14.91 -32.93 9.47
N TRP A 130 13.69 -32.56 9.05
CA TRP A 130 12.82 -31.67 9.84
C TRP A 130 13.42 -30.29 10.15
N GLY A 131 14.25 -29.77 9.26
CA GLY A 131 14.89 -28.46 9.39
C GLY A 131 16.06 -28.42 10.37
N THR A 132 16.56 -29.57 10.83
CA THR A 132 17.66 -29.64 11.80
C THR A 132 19.04 -29.72 11.15
N SER A 133 19.13 -29.86 9.82
CA SER A 133 20.42 -29.83 9.14
C SER A 133 21.15 -28.49 9.35
N GLN A 134 22.48 -28.52 9.41
CA GLN A 134 23.26 -27.29 9.62
C GLN A 134 22.96 -26.22 8.55
N LEU A 135 22.76 -26.64 7.30
CA LEU A 135 22.43 -25.74 6.20
C LEU A 135 21.02 -25.14 6.35
N ALA A 136 20.03 -25.92 6.83
CA ALA A 136 18.70 -25.42 7.12
C ALA A 136 18.72 -24.41 8.29
N ILE A 137 19.51 -24.66 9.33
CA ILE A 137 19.61 -23.78 10.50
C ILE A 137 20.34 -22.47 10.15
N GLN A 138 21.48 -22.54 9.46
CA GLN A 138 22.34 -21.37 9.24
C GLN A 138 21.92 -20.52 8.03
N ALA A 139 21.22 -21.12 7.07
CA ALA A 139 20.91 -20.47 5.79
C ALA A 139 19.44 -20.59 5.36
N ASN A 140 18.56 -21.18 6.18
CA ASN A 140 17.17 -21.48 5.84
C ASN A 140 17.01 -22.32 4.56
N ASN A 141 18.07 -23.02 4.12
CA ASN A 141 18.09 -23.74 2.85
C ASN A 141 17.74 -25.20 3.08
N LEU A 142 16.48 -25.54 2.80
CA LEU A 142 15.88 -26.85 3.12
C LEU A 142 16.23 -27.94 2.10
N PHE A 143 16.62 -27.55 0.89
CA PHE A 143 16.79 -28.45 -0.26
C PHE A 143 18.25 -28.50 -0.76
N GLY A 144 19.18 -27.90 -0.02
CA GLY A 144 20.60 -27.91 -0.38
C GLY A 144 20.95 -27.18 -1.69
N ILE A 145 20.17 -26.17 -2.11
CA ILE A 145 20.37 -25.52 -3.41
C ILE A 145 21.66 -24.70 -3.38
N LYS A 146 22.60 -25.01 -4.29
CA LYS A 146 23.86 -24.27 -4.48
C LYS A 146 23.65 -22.92 -5.18
N GLY A 147 24.54 -21.97 -4.90
CA GLY A 147 24.61 -20.67 -5.56
C GLY A 147 24.28 -19.49 -4.65
N VAL A 148 23.72 -18.43 -5.25
CA VAL A 148 23.43 -17.15 -4.59
C VAL A 148 21.93 -16.82 -4.75
N TYR A 149 21.27 -16.43 -3.67
CA TYR A 149 19.88 -15.97 -3.68
C TYR A 149 19.82 -14.49 -3.30
N ASN A 150 19.41 -13.62 -4.22
CA ASN A 150 19.33 -12.17 -4.01
C ASN A 150 20.60 -11.56 -3.38
N GLY A 151 21.77 -11.99 -3.85
CA GLY A 151 23.08 -11.56 -3.35
C GLY A 151 23.54 -12.24 -2.05
N GLN A 152 22.72 -13.10 -1.44
CA GLN A 152 23.04 -13.81 -0.21
C GLN A 152 23.46 -15.26 -0.47
N SER A 153 24.49 -15.70 0.23
CA SER A 153 24.98 -17.08 0.20
C SER A 153 25.73 -17.44 1.48
N ILE A 154 26.01 -18.71 1.66
CA ILE A 154 26.91 -19.23 2.70
C ILE A 154 27.90 -20.21 2.07
N TRP A 155 29.16 -20.20 2.52
CA TRP A 155 30.14 -21.21 2.15
C TRP A 155 30.12 -22.32 3.18
N MET A 156 29.96 -23.56 2.73
CA MET A 156 30.03 -24.75 3.58
C MET A 156 30.82 -25.85 2.88
N ASN A 157 31.53 -26.66 3.67
CA ASN A 157 32.20 -27.84 3.14
C ASN A 157 31.14 -28.85 2.70
N THR A 158 31.33 -29.42 1.53
CA THR A 158 30.51 -30.47 0.95
C THR A 158 31.39 -31.63 0.49
N ARG A 159 30.85 -32.84 0.50
CA ARG A 159 31.45 -34.10 0.09
C ARG A 159 30.73 -34.53 -1.17
N GLU A 160 31.48 -34.52 -2.27
CA GLU A 160 31.03 -34.92 -3.60
C GLU A 160 31.57 -36.29 -3.95
N VAL A 161 30.84 -37.02 -4.80
CA VAL A 161 31.39 -38.21 -5.47
C VAL A 161 31.76 -37.82 -6.90
N ILE A 162 33.06 -37.69 -7.17
CA ILE A 162 33.59 -37.37 -8.50
C ILE A 162 34.31 -38.62 -9.02
N ASN A 163 33.86 -39.17 -10.15
CA ASN A 163 34.41 -40.40 -10.75
C ASN A 163 34.49 -41.59 -9.77
N GLY A 164 33.51 -41.72 -8.87
CA GLY A 164 33.47 -42.78 -7.85
C GLY A 164 34.35 -42.54 -6.62
N GLN A 165 35.03 -41.39 -6.52
CA GLN A 165 35.84 -41.01 -5.36
C GLN A 165 35.15 -39.90 -4.56
N SER A 166 35.09 -40.08 -3.24
CA SER A 166 34.55 -39.09 -2.30
C SER A 166 35.58 -37.97 -2.06
N VAL A 167 35.22 -36.72 -2.39
CA VAL A 167 36.08 -35.53 -2.25
C VAL A 167 35.37 -34.48 -1.42
N VAL A 168 36.02 -33.92 -0.40
CA VAL A 168 35.50 -32.76 0.36
C VAL A 168 35.99 -31.47 -0.31
N GLN A 169 35.06 -30.57 -0.63
CA GLN A 169 35.34 -29.26 -1.20
C GLN A 169 34.43 -28.20 -0.57
N SER A 170 34.88 -26.94 -0.53
CA SER A 170 34.02 -25.83 -0.13
C SER A 170 33.08 -25.46 -1.29
N ALA A 171 31.78 -25.34 -1.01
CA ALA A 171 30.79 -24.92 -1.99
C ALA A 171 29.93 -23.77 -1.47
N GLN A 172 29.46 -22.96 -2.42
CA GLN A 172 28.57 -21.85 -2.15
C GLN A 172 27.11 -22.31 -2.22
N PHE A 173 26.36 -22.08 -1.15
CA PHE A 173 24.95 -22.40 -1.02
C PHE A 173 24.09 -21.16 -0.94
N ARG A 174 22.88 -21.24 -1.49
CA ARG A 174 21.90 -20.15 -1.37
C ARG A 174 21.56 -19.94 0.10
N LYS A 175 21.44 -18.68 0.50
CA LYS A 175 20.98 -18.27 1.83
C LYS A 175 19.67 -17.51 1.69
N TYR A 176 18.64 -17.96 2.39
CA TYR A 176 17.30 -17.39 2.30
C TYR A 176 16.96 -16.54 3.53
N PRO A 177 16.15 -15.49 3.36
CA PRO A 177 15.63 -14.70 4.49
C PRO A 177 14.83 -15.55 5.48
N ASN A 178 14.06 -16.53 4.99
CA ASN A 178 13.29 -17.47 5.80
C ASN A 178 13.10 -18.82 5.05
N ARG A 179 12.55 -19.82 5.74
CA ARG A 179 12.32 -21.18 5.20
C ARG A 179 11.26 -21.21 4.07
N SER A 180 10.29 -20.30 4.09
CA SER A 180 9.27 -20.21 3.03
C SER A 180 9.88 -19.75 1.70
N ASP A 181 10.85 -18.84 1.72
CA ASP A 181 11.60 -18.43 0.51
C ASP A 181 12.35 -19.61 -0.11
N SER A 182 12.95 -20.50 0.70
CA SER A 182 13.60 -21.71 0.20
C SER A 182 12.65 -22.66 -0.51
N ILE A 183 11.38 -22.71 -0.09
CA ILE A 183 10.34 -23.54 -0.70
C ILE A 183 9.88 -22.96 -2.02
N VAL A 184 9.65 -21.65 -2.08
CA VAL A 184 9.25 -20.99 -3.33
C VAL A 184 10.34 -21.13 -4.38
N ASP A 185 11.61 -20.98 -3.99
CA ASP A 185 12.76 -21.16 -4.89
C ASP A 185 12.92 -22.61 -5.38
N HIS A 186 12.63 -23.60 -4.53
CA HIS A 186 12.57 -25.01 -4.94
C HIS A 186 11.44 -25.28 -5.93
N ALA A 187 10.26 -24.70 -5.70
CA ALA A 187 9.13 -24.81 -6.62
C ALA A 187 9.46 -24.16 -7.98
N ASP A 188 10.19 -23.03 -7.98
CA ASP A 188 10.73 -22.41 -9.19
C ASP A 188 11.74 -23.31 -9.91
N PHE A 189 12.64 -23.97 -9.17
CA PHE A 189 13.58 -24.94 -9.75
C PHE A 189 12.86 -26.09 -10.47
N LEU A 190 11.82 -26.67 -9.86
CA LEU A 190 11.02 -27.72 -10.50
C LEU A 190 10.26 -27.18 -11.72
N ASN A 191 9.65 -26.00 -11.62
CA ASN A 191 8.84 -25.41 -12.69
C ASN A 191 9.67 -25.03 -13.93
N GLN A 192 10.87 -24.51 -13.73
CA GLN A 192 11.76 -24.03 -14.79
C GLN A 192 12.51 -25.16 -15.49
N ASN A 193 12.69 -26.31 -14.83
CA ASN A 193 13.38 -27.44 -15.42
C ASN A 193 12.44 -28.29 -16.28
N SER A 194 12.70 -28.31 -17.59
CA SER A 194 11.91 -29.08 -18.57
C SER A 194 11.69 -30.55 -18.21
N ARG A 195 12.63 -31.14 -17.45
CA ARG A 195 12.57 -32.51 -16.93
C ARG A 195 11.29 -32.79 -16.12
N TYR A 196 10.80 -31.81 -15.37
CA TYR A 196 9.71 -31.99 -14.40
C TYR A 196 8.38 -31.37 -14.89
N ARG A 197 8.19 -31.15 -16.19
CA ARG A 197 6.98 -30.45 -16.69
C ARG A 197 5.70 -31.26 -16.55
N ASN A 198 5.83 -32.58 -16.59
CA ASN A 198 4.75 -33.57 -16.45
C ASN A 198 4.11 -33.60 -15.04
N LEU A 199 4.84 -33.21 -13.98
CA LEU A 199 4.32 -33.20 -12.61
C LEU A 199 3.58 -31.90 -12.25
N LEU A 200 3.74 -30.82 -13.02
CA LEU A 200 3.14 -29.52 -12.70
C LEU A 200 1.62 -29.56 -12.85
N GLY A 201 0.90 -29.25 -11.77
CA GLY A 201 -0.57 -29.27 -11.73
C GLY A 201 -1.18 -30.63 -11.40
N VAL A 202 -0.36 -31.67 -11.18
CA VAL A 202 -0.83 -32.97 -10.68
C VAL A 202 -1.35 -32.79 -9.25
N ARG A 203 -2.61 -33.14 -9.02
CA ARG A 203 -3.30 -32.98 -7.72
C ARG A 203 -3.27 -34.22 -6.84
N ASP A 204 -2.85 -35.36 -7.38
CA ASP A 204 -2.68 -36.61 -6.63
C ASP A 204 -1.21 -36.78 -6.23
N TYR A 205 -0.93 -36.74 -4.93
CA TYR A 205 0.43 -36.79 -4.41
C TYR A 205 1.16 -38.10 -4.74
N ARG A 206 0.43 -39.20 -4.93
CA ARG A 206 1.03 -40.50 -5.29
C ARG A 206 1.54 -40.47 -6.72
N THR A 207 0.72 -39.95 -7.64
CA THR A 207 1.10 -39.72 -9.03
C THR A 207 2.28 -38.75 -9.11
N PHE A 208 2.22 -37.63 -8.36
CA PHE A 208 3.30 -36.64 -8.34
C PHE A 208 4.63 -37.25 -7.87
N ALA A 209 4.64 -37.97 -6.73
CA ALA A 209 5.83 -38.61 -6.19
C ALA A 209 6.40 -39.68 -7.14
N SER A 210 5.53 -40.42 -7.84
CA SER A 210 5.96 -41.40 -8.84
C SER A 210 6.65 -40.74 -10.05
N LEU A 211 6.09 -39.64 -10.55
CA LEU A 211 6.69 -38.87 -11.65
C LEU A 211 8.04 -38.27 -11.25
N LEU A 212 8.16 -37.68 -10.06
CA LEU A 212 9.44 -37.18 -9.52
C LEU A 212 10.54 -38.24 -9.56
N GLN A 213 10.24 -39.46 -9.15
CA GLN A 213 11.20 -40.56 -9.17
C GLN A 213 11.53 -41.00 -10.62
N GLN A 214 10.51 -41.13 -11.48
CA GLN A 214 10.71 -41.50 -12.89
C GLN A 214 11.57 -40.48 -13.65
N ASP A 215 11.41 -39.20 -13.31
CA ASP A 215 12.17 -38.10 -13.88
C ASP A 215 13.61 -38.01 -13.33
N GLY A 216 13.96 -38.87 -12.37
CA GLY A 216 15.31 -38.98 -11.80
C GLY A 216 15.66 -37.84 -10.85
N TYR A 217 14.69 -37.39 -10.03
CA TYR A 217 14.97 -36.43 -8.96
C TYR A 217 15.92 -37.02 -7.90
N ALA A 218 15.71 -38.29 -7.54
CA ALA A 218 16.56 -39.07 -6.65
C ALA A 218 16.91 -40.43 -7.29
N THR A 219 18.05 -41.00 -6.92
CA THR A 219 18.52 -42.32 -7.35
C THR A 219 18.00 -43.46 -6.46
N ASP A 220 17.39 -43.14 -5.31
CA ASP A 220 16.77 -44.14 -4.43
C ASP A 220 15.56 -44.77 -5.13
N PRO A 221 15.53 -46.10 -5.34
CA PRO A 221 14.37 -46.78 -5.90
C PRO A 221 13.10 -46.68 -5.03
N ASN A 222 13.22 -46.30 -3.75
CA ASN A 222 12.09 -46.15 -2.81
C ASN A 222 11.70 -44.69 -2.54
N TYR A 223 12.31 -43.71 -3.22
CA TYR A 223 12.09 -42.30 -2.94
C TYR A 223 10.61 -41.89 -2.95
N SER A 224 9.86 -42.31 -3.97
CA SER A 224 8.42 -42.03 -4.06
C SER A 224 7.65 -42.60 -2.87
N ASN A 225 8.02 -43.79 -2.39
CA ASN A 225 7.35 -44.42 -1.25
C ASN A 225 7.68 -43.69 0.06
N ALA A 226 8.91 -43.22 0.22
CA ALA A 226 9.32 -42.42 1.37
C ALA A 226 8.50 -41.12 1.47
N LEU A 227 8.35 -40.39 0.35
CA LEU A 227 7.52 -39.18 0.31
C LEU A 227 6.05 -39.48 0.62
N ILE A 228 5.48 -40.52 0.00
CA ILE A 228 4.09 -40.95 0.27
C ILE A 228 3.87 -41.28 1.75
N SER A 229 4.84 -41.96 2.38
CA SER A 229 4.78 -42.31 3.80
C SER A 229 4.81 -41.07 4.69
N VAL A 230 5.68 -40.10 4.40
CA VAL A 230 5.76 -38.83 5.14
C VAL A 230 4.47 -38.02 5.00
N ILE A 231 3.88 -37.99 3.80
CA ILE A 231 2.60 -37.30 3.55
C ILE A 231 1.50 -37.89 4.42
N GLN A 232 1.38 -39.22 4.44
CA GLN A 232 0.32 -39.90 5.18
C GLN A 232 0.50 -39.81 6.69
N SER A 233 1.73 -39.98 7.19
CA SER A 233 2.01 -39.95 8.63
C SER A 233 1.81 -38.57 9.25
N ASN A 234 1.94 -37.50 8.46
CA ASN A 234 1.77 -36.12 8.90
C ASN A 234 0.51 -35.44 8.35
N ASN A 235 -0.38 -36.22 7.70
CA ASN A 235 -1.65 -35.74 7.16
C ASN A 235 -1.50 -34.56 6.18
N LEU A 236 -0.41 -34.52 5.41
CA LEU A 236 -0.05 -33.37 4.57
C LEU A 236 -1.00 -33.16 3.38
N GLN A 237 -1.79 -34.17 3.00
CA GLN A 237 -2.83 -34.04 1.97
C GLN A 237 -3.92 -33.00 2.34
N GLU A 238 -4.06 -32.65 3.62
CA GLU A 238 -4.92 -31.54 4.03
C GLU A 238 -4.42 -30.19 3.51
N TRP A 239 -3.11 -30.03 3.31
CA TRP A 239 -2.53 -28.79 2.81
C TRP A 239 -2.75 -28.65 1.30
N ASP A 240 -2.83 -29.77 0.58
CA ASP A 240 -3.27 -29.76 -0.81
C ASP A 240 -4.71 -29.28 -0.89
N THR A 241 -5.58 -29.88 -0.06
CA THR A 241 -6.99 -29.47 0.05
C THR A 241 -7.08 -27.98 0.39
N GLU A 242 -6.30 -27.49 1.34
CA GLU A 242 -6.24 -26.08 1.72
C GLU A 242 -5.79 -25.18 0.56
N ALA A 243 -4.75 -25.58 -0.19
CA ALA A 243 -4.27 -24.84 -1.35
C ALA A 243 -5.32 -24.73 -2.47
N PHE A 244 -6.27 -25.68 -2.52
CA PHE A 244 -7.38 -25.71 -3.46
C PHE A 244 -8.65 -25.05 -2.90
N SER A 245 -8.82 -25.03 -1.58
CA SER A 245 -10.08 -24.68 -0.93
C SER A 245 -10.27 -23.17 -0.91
N GLY A 246 -11.10 -22.65 -1.83
CA GLY A 246 -11.56 -21.25 -1.82
C GLY A 246 -12.43 -20.86 -0.60
N VAL A 247 -12.21 -21.50 0.55
CA VAL A 247 -12.88 -21.28 1.82
C VAL A 247 -12.31 -20.04 2.50
N VAL A 248 -13.18 -19.07 2.75
CA VAL A 248 -12.84 -17.83 3.44
C VAL A 248 -12.84 -18.05 4.96
N LYS A 249 -11.70 -17.82 5.60
CA LYS A 249 -11.50 -17.81 7.06
C LYS A 249 -11.65 -16.39 7.59
N ASN A 250 -12.33 -16.22 8.72
CA ASN A 250 -12.30 -14.96 9.46
C ASN A 250 -11.05 -14.91 10.34
N VAL A 251 -10.31 -13.81 10.28
CA VAL A 251 -9.05 -13.62 11.01
C VAL A 251 -9.01 -12.23 11.65
N SER A 252 -8.06 -11.99 12.55
CA SER A 252 -7.91 -10.70 13.22
C SER A 252 -6.44 -10.45 13.57
N TYR A 253 -5.71 -9.83 12.63
CA TYR A 253 -4.34 -9.37 12.82
C TYR A 253 -4.07 -8.16 11.93
N ALA A 254 -2.96 -7.45 12.17
CA ALA A 254 -2.56 -6.33 11.34
C ALA A 254 -1.30 -6.64 10.52
N MET A 255 -1.25 -6.08 9.31
CA MET A 255 -0.07 -6.14 8.43
C MET A 255 0.16 -4.78 7.79
N GLN A 256 1.38 -4.52 7.34
CA GLN A 256 1.71 -3.32 6.59
C GLN A 256 1.65 -3.62 5.09
N ILE A 257 0.98 -2.79 4.30
CA ILE A 257 1.06 -2.84 2.84
C ILE A 257 2.51 -2.55 2.45
N ASN A 258 3.14 -3.44 1.69
CA ASN A 258 4.52 -3.27 1.25
C ASN A 258 4.60 -3.48 -0.26
N GLN A 259 4.66 -2.36 -0.97
CA GLN A 259 4.74 -2.25 -2.42
C GLN A 259 6.12 -1.80 -2.89
N THR A 260 7.12 -1.83 -2.00
CA THR A 260 8.51 -1.57 -2.37
C THR A 260 8.95 -2.66 -3.37
N ASN A 261 9.09 -2.28 -4.64
CA ASN A 261 9.38 -3.17 -5.79
C ASN A 261 8.24 -4.16 -6.14
N ARG A 262 7.00 -3.88 -5.76
CA ARG A 262 5.82 -4.68 -6.14
C ARG A 262 4.72 -3.79 -6.72
N HIS A 263 3.82 -4.39 -7.49
CA HIS A 263 2.66 -3.74 -8.08
C HIS A 263 1.42 -4.61 -7.90
N ASP A 264 1.06 -4.87 -6.65
CA ASP A 264 -0.08 -5.72 -6.32
C ASP A 264 -1.40 -4.97 -6.50
N GLY A 265 -2.41 -5.73 -6.91
CA GLY A 265 -3.76 -5.24 -7.12
C GLY A 265 -4.61 -5.24 -5.85
N LEU A 266 -5.49 -4.25 -5.71
CA LEU A 266 -6.61 -4.23 -4.76
C LEU A 266 -7.90 -4.59 -5.50
N TYR A 267 -8.59 -5.63 -5.04
CA TYR A 267 -9.75 -6.19 -5.72
C TYR A 267 -11.01 -6.13 -4.85
N SER A 268 -12.18 -5.89 -5.45
CA SER A 268 -13.45 -5.85 -4.70
C SER A 268 -13.93 -7.24 -4.27
N SER A 269 -13.41 -8.29 -4.91
CA SER A 269 -13.65 -9.70 -4.63
C SER A 269 -12.36 -10.50 -4.82
N ILE A 270 -12.33 -11.73 -4.31
CA ILE A 270 -11.19 -12.64 -4.49
C ILE A 270 -10.97 -12.85 -6.00
N PRO A 271 -9.76 -12.59 -6.54
CA PRO A 271 -9.42 -12.89 -7.92
C PRO A 271 -9.29 -14.40 -8.12
N ALA A 272 -10.37 -15.02 -8.60
CA ALA A 272 -10.37 -16.40 -9.04
C ALA A 272 -10.16 -16.44 -10.56
N THR A 273 -9.31 -17.34 -11.05
CA THR A 273 -9.21 -17.63 -12.49
C THR A 273 -10.59 -17.94 -13.07
N GLY A 274 -11.07 -17.08 -13.98
CA GLY A 274 -12.35 -17.24 -14.68
C GLY A 274 -13.53 -16.39 -14.17
N ILE A 275 -13.37 -15.67 -13.04
CA ILE A 275 -14.35 -14.68 -12.58
C ILE A 275 -13.66 -13.32 -12.63
N GLY A 276 -14.14 -12.41 -13.49
CA GLY A 276 -13.57 -11.08 -13.64
C GLY A 276 -13.62 -10.30 -12.33
N SER A 277 -12.54 -10.29 -11.57
CA SER A 277 -12.40 -9.45 -10.39
C SER A 277 -12.22 -8.01 -10.84
N GLN A 278 -13.01 -7.11 -10.26
CA GLN A 278 -12.89 -5.69 -10.53
C GLN A 278 -11.86 -5.09 -9.57
N PHE A 279 -10.94 -4.32 -10.14
CA PHE A 279 -10.05 -3.47 -9.37
C PHE A 279 -10.84 -2.45 -8.56
N VAL A 280 -10.37 -2.17 -7.35
CA VAL A 280 -10.92 -1.09 -6.53
C VAL A 280 -10.24 0.22 -6.91
N GLY A 281 -10.97 1.16 -7.53
CA GLY A 281 -10.43 2.47 -7.90
C GLY A 281 -9.33 2.38 -8.95
N ALA A 282 -8.18 3.04 -8.73
CA ALA A 282 -7.00 2.95 -9.61
C ALA A 282 -6.34 1.55 -9.60
N GLY A 283 -6.79 0.64 -8.74
CA GLY A 283 -6.48 -0.79 -8.78
C GLY A 283 -5.19 -1.21 -8.10
N TYR A 284 -4.26 -0.31 -7.81
CA TYR A 284 -2.96 -0.68 -7.23
C TYR A 284 -2.85 -0.33 -5.74
N ALA A 285 -2.23 -1.23 -4.97
CA ALA A 285 -1.95 -1.01 -3.56
C ALA A 285 -0.87 0.05 -3.30
N ALA A 286 -0.13 0.47 -4.33
CA ALA A 286 0.98 1.43 -4.23
C ALA A 286 0.56 2.79 -3.63
N SER A 287 -0.68 3.26 -3.85
CA SER A 287 -1.19 4.50 -3.24
C SER A 287 -1.38 4.40 -1.73
N PHE A 288 -1.34 3.17 -1.19
CA PHE A 288 -1.48 2.85 0.22
C PHE A 288 -0.21 2.19 0.76
N ASP A 289 0.91 2.29 0.04
CA ASP A 289 2.17 1.70 0.46
C ASP A 289 2.53 2.16 1.88
N GLN A 290 3.06 1.22 2.65
CA GLN A 290 3.45 1.34 4.04
C GLN A 290 2.31 1.60 5.05
N GLN A 291 1.04 1.65 4.61
CA GLN A 291 -0.09 1.73 5.55
C GLN A 291 -0.31 0.41 6.29
N VAL A 292 -0.55 0.49 7.60
CA VAL A 292 -0.94 -0.67 8.42
C VAL A 292 -2.45 -0.87 8.30
N VAL A 293 -2.85 -2.10 7.93
CA VAL A 293 -4.24 -2.50 7.71
C VAL A 293 -4.64 -3.64 8.65
N ALA A 294 -5.90 -3.62 9.10
CA ALA A 294 -6.50 -4.69 9.87
C ALA A 294 -7.04 -5.76 8.90
N VAL A 295 -6.39 -6.92 8.90
CA VAL A 295 -6.82 -8.06 8.10
C VAL A 295 -7.95 -8.77 8.84
N SER A 296 -9.08 -8.90 8.15
CA SER A 296 -10.33 -9.43 8.70
C SER A 296 -10.72 -10.79 8.14
N LYS A 297 -10.25 -11.11 6.92
CA LYS A 297 -10.48 -12.41 6.28
C LYS A 297 -9.25 -12.86 5.52
N GLU A 298 -9.11 -14.17 5.37
CA GLU A 298 -8.08 -14.82 4.56
C GLU A 298 -8.68 -15.99 3.80
N VAL A 299 -8.24 -16.23 2.57
CA VAL A 299 -8.58 -17.42 1.79
C VAL A 299 -7.34 -17.88 1.03
N VAL A 300 -7.15 -19.18 0.93
CA VAL A 300 -6.12 -19.76 0.07
C VAL A 300 -6.82 -20.25 -1.18
N LEU A 301 -6.51 -19.68 -2.34
CA LEU A 301 -7.12 -20.10 -3.59
C LEU A 301 -6.05 -20.28 -4.65
N ASN A 302 -5.97 -21.49 -5.21
CA ASN A 302 -4.94 -21.86 -6.17
C ASN A 302 -3.53 -21.50 -5.66
N GLY A 303 -3.26 -21.77 -4.38
CA GLY A 303 -1.95 -21.52 -3.77
C GLY A 303 -1.62 -20.05 -3.52
N VAL A 304 -2.54 -19.12 -3.81
CA VAL A 304 -2.41 -17.71 -3.44
C VAL A 304 -3.19 -17.48 -2.16
N THR A 305 -2.53 -16.96 -1.13
CA THR A 305 -3.22 -16.46 0.06
C THR A 305 -3.73 -15.05 -0.22
N TRP A 306 -5.04 -14.91 -0.32
CA TRP A 306 -5.71 -13.61 -0.45
C TRP A 306 -6.20 -13.16 0.92
N VAL A 307 -5.99 -11.89 1.24
CA VAL A 307 -6.44 -11.28 2.49
C VAL A 307 -7.40 -10.14 2.23
N ASN A 308 -8.37 -9.96 3.12
CA ASN A 308 -9.35 -8.87 3.06
C ASN A 308 -9.13 -7.85 4.19
N PHE A 309 -9.11 -6.58 3.83
CA PHE A 309 -9.01 -5.45 4.77
C PHE A 309 -9.68 -4.20 4.21
N THR A 310 -9.90 -3.20 5.05
CA THR A 310 -10.46 -1.90 4.64
C THR A 310 -9.35 -0.86 4.51
N VAL A 311 -9.25 -0.24 3.33
CA VAL A 311 -8.30 0.84 3.03
C VAL A 311 -8.95 1.89 2.13
N GLY A 312 -8.67 3.18 2.37
CA GLY A 312 -9.32 4.27 1.61
C GLY A 312 -10.86 4.27 1.70
N GLY A 313 -11.42 3.75 2.79
CA GLY A 313 -12.87 3.61 3.00
C GLY A 313 -13.52 2.47 2.20
N LYS A 314 -12.75 1.57 1.59
CA LYS A 314 -13.25 0.45 0.78
C LYS A 314 -12.70 -0.88 1.30
N SER A 315 -13.53 -1.92 1.29
CA SER A 315 -13.08 -3.29 1.55
C SER A 315 -12.42 -3.85 0.30
N CYS A 316 -11.21 -4.38 0.46
CA CYS A 316 -10.36 -4.84 -0.63
C CYS A 316 -9.77 -6.21 -0.32
N TRP A 317 -9.64 -7.05 -1.34
CA TRP A 317 -8.84 -8.26 -1.36
C TRP A 317 -7.49 -7.99 -2.04
N MET A 318 -6.43 -8.60 -1.52
CA MET A 318 -5.06 -8.44 -2.03
C MET A 318 -4.26 -9.72 -1.78
N ASP A 319 -3.26 -10.00 -2.61
CA ASP A 319 -2.28 -11.04 -2.34
C ASP A 319 -1.53 -10.71 -1.03
N ARG A 320 -1.52 -11.66 -0.09
CA ARG A 320 -0.85 -11.53 1.20
C ARG A 320 0.63 -11.19 1.06
N ASN A 321 1.30 -11.63 -0.01
CA ASN A 321 2.72 -11.35 -0.26
C ASN A 321 3.02 -9.87 -0.53
N GLY A 322 2.01 -9.08 -0.92
CA GLY A 322 2.13 -7.63 -1.01
C GLY A 322 2.04 -6.93 0.36
N LEU A 323 1.95 -7.69 1.45
CA LEU A 323 1.95 -7.18 2.81
C LEU A 323 3.14 -7.76 3.59
N ARG A 324 3.64 -6.97 4.54
CA ARG A 324 4.69 -7.34 5.47
C ARG A 324 4.11 -7.55 6.86
N SER A 325 4.43 -8.68 7.49
CA SER A 325 4.12 -8.94 8.90
C SER A 325 5.06 -8.16 9.82
N GLY A 326 4.56 -7.78 10.99
CA GLY A 326 5.32 -7.08 12.02
C GLY A 326 4.53 -7.10 13.33
N ASN A 327 5.16 -6.67 14.42
CA ASN A 327 4.47 -6.59 15.71
C ASN A 327 3.57 -5.35 15.78
N PHE A 328 2.49 -5.35 14.98
CA PHE A 328 1.55 -4.25 14.85
C PHE A 328 0.41 -4.29 15.88
N GLY A 329 0.39 -5.31 16.74
CA GLY A 329 -0.75 -5.60 17.61
C GLY A 329 -2.02 -5.96 16.82
N ILE A 330 -3.15 -6.01 17.52
CA ILE A 330 -4.47 -6.12 16.90
C ILE A 330 -4.99 -4.71 16.65
N VAL A 331 -5.06 -4.31 15.38
CA VAL A 331 -5.70 -3.05 14.99
C VAL A 331 -7.22 -3.23 14.99
N LYS A 332 -7.90 -2.45 15.81
CA LYS A 332 -9.36 -2.41 15.91
C LYS A 332 -9.87 -1.17 15.20
N ASP A 333 -10.87 -1.33 14.36
CA ASP A 333 -11.65 -0.19 13.86
C ASP A 333 -12.53 0.35 14.99
N VAL A 334 -12.46 1.65 15.21
CA VAL A 334 -13.18 2.35 16.28
C VAL A 334 -13.72 3.67 15.75
N HIS A 335 -14.77 4.21 16.37
CA HIS A 335 -15.42 5.44 15.90
C HIS A 335 -15.79 6.33 17.08
N TYR A 336 -14.84 7.14 17.53
CA TYR A 336 -15.06 8.15 18.57
C TYR A 336 -14.10 9.33 18.37
N ALA A 337 -14.22 10.38 19.17
CA ALA A 337 -13.35 11.55 19.10
C ALA A 337 -12.66 11.81 20.45
N MET A 338 -11.50 12.44 20.41
CA MET A 338 -10.78 12.90 21.61
C MET A 338 -10.10 14.23 21.31
N GLN A 339 -9.79 15.00 22.35
CA GLN A 339 -9.04 16.24 22.21
C GLN A 339 -7.54 15.96 22.37
N ILE A 340 -6.72 16.50 21.48
CA ILE A 340 -5.27 16.54 21.63
C ILE A 340 -4.94 17.38 22.87
N ASN A 341 -4.15 16.80 23.78
CA ASN A 341 -3.62 17.47 24.95
C ASN A 341 -2.11 17.24 25.03
N GLN A 342 -1.37 18.27 24.67
CA GLN A 342 0.08 18.31 24.59
C GLN A 342 0.63 19.41 25.51
N SER A 343 -0.19 19.93 26.42
CA SER A 343 0.21 20.98 27.35
C SER A 343 1.27 20.51 28.35
N SER A 344 1.40 19.20 28.57
CA SER A 344 2.44 18.57 29.41
C SER A 344 3.23 17.45 28.70
N ARG A 345 3.05 17.29 27.38
CA ARG A 345 3.65 16.21 26.57
C ARG A 345 4.06 16.70 25.19
N HIS A 346 4.99 15.98 24.56
CA HIS A 346 5.42 16.23 23.18
C HIS A 346 5.42 14.94 22.38
N ASP A 347 4.23 14.42 22.13
CA ASP A 347 4.03 13.20 21.36
C ASP A 347 4.22 13.47 19.86
N GLY A 348 4.89 12.55 19.18
CA GLY A 348 5.09 12.60 17.74
C GLY A 348 3.82 12.21 16.97
N LEU A 349 3.66 12.78 15.78
CA LEU A 349 2.71 12.29 14.78
C LEU A 349 3.43 11.40 13.76
N TYR A 350 2.86 10.22 13.52
CA TYR A 350 3.48 9.21 12.68
C TYR A 350 2.57 8.85 11.50
N SER A 351 3.17 8.62 10.33
CA SER A 351 2.43 8.11 9.16
C SER A 351 2.06 6.63 9.32
N GLN A 352 2.72 5.94 10.27
CA GLN A 352 2.62 4.51 10.53
C GLN A 352 2.62 4.28 12.05
N VAL A 353 2.05 3.17 12.52
CA VAL A 353 2.17 2.85 13.95
C VAL A 353 3.65 2.61 14.27
N PRO A 354 4.23 3.25 15.29
CA PRO A 354 5.61 2.98 15.70
C PRO A 354 5.74 1.57 16.28
N ALA A 355 6.16 0.62 15.44
CA ALA A 355 6.33 -0.79 15.78
C ALA A 355 7.80 -1.21 15.62
N ALA A 356 8.28 -2.11 16.49
CA ALA A 356 9.65 -2.62 16.41
C ALA A 356 9.90 -3.36 15.08
N GLY A 357 11.02 -3.06 14.40
CA GLY A 357 11.45 -3.73 13.16
C GLY A 357 10.96 -3.09 11.84
N ILE A 358 10.13 -2.04 11.92
CA ILE A 358 9.65 -1.25 10.78
C ILE A 358 9.96 0.21 11.15
N GLY A 359 11.09 0.75 10.68
CA GLY A 359 11.58 2.07 11.11
C GLY A 359 10.50 3.14 11.02
N ALA A 360 10.04 3.64 12.17
CA ALA A 360 8.96 4.62 12.23
C ALA A 360 9.38 5.90 11.50
N GLN A 361 8.73 6.19 10.36
CA GLN A 361 8.95 7.41 9.60
C GLN A 361 8.21 8.56 10.30
N PHE A 362 8.95 9.33 11.11
CA PHE A 362 8.49 10.57 11.71
C PHE A 362 8.04 11.53 10.61
N VAL A 363 6.81 12.05 10.70
CA VAL A 363 6.34 13.01 9.71
C VAL A 363 6.92 14.37 10.05
N GLY A 364 7.69 14.98 9.14
CA GLY A 364 8.38 16.26 9.31
C GLY A 364 7.49 17.50 9.53
N ALA A 365 6.20 17.32 9.83
CA ALA A 365 5.26 18.38 10.17
C ALA A 365 4.75 18.21 11.61
N GLY A 366 5.63 18.50 12.58
CA GLY A 366 5.26 18.87 13.94
C GLY A 366 4.89 17.74 14.89
N TYR A 367 5.38 17.87 16.12
CA TYR A 367 4.79 17.22 17.28
C TYR A 367 3.29 17.52 17.36
N ALA A 368 2.51 16.64 17.99
CA ALA A 368 1.08 16.84 18.19
C ALA A 368 0.78 18.18 18.90
N SER A 369 1.76 18.80 19.57
CA SER A 369 1.68 20.13 20.17
C SER A 369 1.28 21.24 19.20
N SER A 370 1.57 21.12 17.90
CA SER A 370 1.09 22.08 16.90
C SER A 370 -0.43 22.03 16.69
N PHE A 371 -1.08 20.99 17.20
CA PHE A 371 -2.52 20.76 17.14
C PHE A 371 -3.13 20.65 18.54
N ASP A 372 -2.44 21.20 19.56
CA ASP A 372 -2.92 21.15 20.93
C ASP A 372 -4.34 21.74 21.04
N HIS A 373 -5.15 21.16 21.91
CA HIS A 373 -6.56 21.45 22.10
C HIS A 373 -7.50 21.16 20.92
N GLN A 374 -7.03 20.61 19.79
CA GLN A 374 -7.93 20.20 18.70
C GLN A 374 -8.61 18.88 19.00
N VAL A 375 -9.93 18.79 18.75
CA VAL A 375 -10.65 17.52 18.78
C VAL A 375 -10.50 16.80 17.45
N VAL A 376 -10.03 15.56 17.51
CA VAL A 376 -9.75 14.71 16.36
C VAL A 376 -10.62 13.46 16.37
N ALA A 377 -11.08 13.05 15.18
CA ALA A 377 -11.76 11.78 15.01
C ALA A 377 -10.74 10.65 15.03
N ILE A 378 -11.03 9.60 15.80
CA ILE A 378 -10.23 8.39 15.89
C ILE A 378 -10.98 7.29 15.13
N SER A 379 -10.27 6.70 14.18
CA SER A 379 -10.83 5.65 13.31
C SER A 379 -10.25 4.27 13.59
N LYS A 380 -9.09 4.19 14.24
CA LYS A 380 -8.41 2.93 14.57
C LYS A 380 -7.66 3.02 15.90
N GLU A 381 -7.54 1.88 16.56
CA GLU A 381 -6.74 1.69 17.78
C GLU A 381 -5.90 0.43 17.69
N THR A 382 -4.69 0.44 18.25
CA THR A 382 -3.91 -0.78 18.48
C THR A 382 -3.07 -0.65 19.74
N VAL A 383 -2.69 -1.78 20.32
CA VAL A 383 -1.76 -1.84 21.46
C VAL A 383 -0.48 -2.51 21.01
N ILE A 384 0.64 -1.80 21.13
CA ILE A 384 1.98 -2.30 20.82
C ILE A 384 2.88 -1.97 22.00
N ASN A 385 3.58 -2.97 22.53
CA ASN A 385 4.51 -2.80 23.65
C ASN A 385 3.89 -2.04 24.84
N ASN A 386 2.64 -2.36 25.19
CA ASN A 386 1.83 -1.70 26.23
C ASN A 386 1.48 -0.22 25.98
N THR A 387 1.81 0.35 24.82
CA THR A 387 1.35 1.68 24.40
C THR A 387 0.11 1.51 23.52
N THR A 388 -0.93 2.29 23.83
CA THR A 388 -2.12 2.37 22.97
C THR A 388 -1.91 3.46 21.93
N TRP A 389 -1.92 3.09 20.66
CA TRP A 389 -1.81 3.99 19.52
C TRP A 389 -3.17 4.19 18.89
N VAL A 390 -3.47 5.43 18.49
CA VAL A 390 -4.73 5.83 17.87
C VAL A 390 -4.47 6.46 16.50
N TYR A 391 -5.35 6.18 15.53
CA TYR A 391 -5.30 6.77 14.20
C TYR A 391 -6.27 7.94 14.11
N ILE A 392 -5.70 9.14 14.14
CA ILE A 392 -6.40 10.42 14.17
C ILE A 392 -6.45 11.08 12.79
N THR A 393 -7.49 11.85 12.52
CA THR A 393 -7.60 12.68 11.30
C THR A 393 -7.58 14.16 11.66
N ILE A 394 -6.66 14.93 11.08
CA ILE A 394 -6.53 16.38 11.20
C ILE A 394 -6.65 17.01 9.80
N GLY A 395 -7.71 17.78 9.58
CA GLY A 395 -8.07 18.25 8.23
C GLY A 395 -8.26 17.06 7.27
N ASP A 396 -7.50 17.05 6.18
CA ASP A 396 -7.53 15.98 5.17
C ASP A 396 -6.43 14.91 5.37
N LYS A 397 -5.62 15.03 6.43
CA LYS A 397 -4.49 14.13 6.71
C LYS A 397 -4.77 13.27 7.93
N SER A 398 -4.18 12.08 7.97
CA SER A 398 -4.34 11.15 9.10
C SER A 398 -3.01 10.64 9.62
N TYR A 399 -2.93 10.44 10.93
CA TYR A 399 -1.70 10.16 11.67
C TYR A 399 -1.95 9.17 12.80
N TRP A 400 -0.93 8.39 13.14
CA TRP A 400 -0.85 7.64 14.39
C TRP A 400 -0.21 8.50 15.48
N MET A 401 -0.73 8.43 16.70
CA MET A 401 -0.14 9.04 17.88
C MET A 401 -0.40 8.21 19.15
N ASP A 402 0.36 8.46 20.20
CA ASP A 402 0.12 7.87 21.52
C ASP A 402 -1.22 8.40 22.07
N LYS A 403 -2.12 7.50 22.46
CA LYS A 403 -3.44 7.85 23.01
C LYS A 403 -3.34 8.66 24.31
N ASN A 404 -2.25 8.52 25.07
CA ASN A 404 -2.02 9.32 26.28
C ASN A 404 -1.76 10.80 25.99
N GLY A 405 -1.45 11.15 24.74
CA GLY A 405 -1.39 12.53 24.27
C GLY A 405 -2.77 13.16 24.00
N LEU A 406 -3.85 12.46 24.36
CA LEU A 406 -5.23 12.88 24.18
C LEU A 406 -5.98 12.84 25.51
N ILE A 407 -6.94 13.73 25.71
CA ILE A 407 -7.87 13.69 26.85
C ILE A 407 -9.24 13.14 26.47
N VAL A 408 -9.79 12.38 27.40
CA VAL A 408 -11.16 11.86 27.34
C VAL A 408 -12.11 12.97 27.78
N GLY A 409 -12.94 13.45 26.86
CA GLY A 409 -14.14 14.23 27.14
C GLY A 409 -15.37 13.44 26.68
N GLN A 410 -16.57 13.87 27.03
CA GLN A 410 -17.82 13.31 26.50
C GLN A 410 -18.01 13.76 25.04
N PHE A 411 -17.15 13.29 24.14
CA PHE A 411 -17.26 13.51 22.70
C PHE A 411 -18.02 12.31 22.13
N GLY A 412 -19.29 12.47 21.75
CA GLY A 412 -20.06 11.33 21.22
C GLY A 412 -19.53 10.82 19.89
N ILE A 413 -20.18 9.77 19.39
CA ILE A 413 -19.82 9.09 18.14
C ILE A 413 -19.90 10.09 16.98
N VAL A 414 -18.79 10.31 16.29
CA VAL A 414 -18.76 11.08 15.03
C VAL A 414 -19.21 10.17 13.90
N LYS A 415 -20.33 10.51 13.26
CA LYS A 415 -20.89 9.79 12.12
C LYS A 415 -20.58 10.53 10.85
N ASN A 416 -20.17 9.79 9.82
CA ASN A 416 -20.16 10.34 8.45
C ASN A 416 -21.59 10.40 7.94
N VAL A 417 -21.97 11.55 7.41
CA VAL A 417 -23.30 11.80 6.83
C VAL A 417 -23.13 12.50 5.48
N ASN A 418 -24.21 12.69 4.75
CA ASN A 418 -24.15 13.33 3.43
C ASN A 418 -25.50 13.93 3.03
N TYR A 419 -25.89 15.00 3.69
CA TYR A 419 -27.13 15.72 3.41
C TYR A 419 -26.86 17.24 3.43
N ALA A 420 -27.76 18.04 2.88
CA ALA A 420 -27.63 19.51 2.87
C ALA A 420 -28.60 20.19 3.84
N MET A 421 -28.12 21.20 4.56
CA MET A 421 -28.92 22.05 5.45
C MET A 421 -28.60 23.53 5.20
N GLN A 422 -29.53 24.41 5.54
CA GLN A 422 -29.35 25.86 5.46
C GLN A 422 -28.95 26.40 6.82
N ILE A 423 -27.91 27.23 6.87
CA ILE A 423 -27.58 28.02 8.06
C ILE A 423 -28.72 29.02 8.28
N ASN A 424 -29.32 29.00 9.46
CA ASN A 424 -30.37 29.95 9.88
C ASN A 424 -30.02 30.54 11.24
N GLN A 425 -29.53 31.76 11.19
CA GLN A 425 -29.07 32.57 12.30
C GLN A 425 -29.96 33.79 12.53
N SER A 426 -31.15 33.83 11.90
CA SER A 426 -32.06 34.96 12.03
C SER A 426 -32.51 35.23 13.47
N ASN A 427 -32.48 34.22 14.35
CA ASN A 427 -32.81 34.33 15.77
C ASN A 427 -31.79 33.64 16.69
N ARG A 428 -30.57 33.37 16.21
CA ARG A 428 -29.50 32.67 16.95
C ARG A 428 -28.17 33.34 16.69
N HIS A 429 -27.19 33.10 17.55
CA HIS A 429 -25.80 33.52 17.39
C HIS A 429 -24.83 32.37 17.65
N ASP A 430 -24.87 31.39 16.75
CA ASP A 430 -24.02 30.22 16.82
C ASP A 430 -22.61 30.52 16.30
N GLY A 431 -21.62 30.02 17.03
CA GLY A 431 -20.24 30.02 16.60
C GLY A 431 -19.96 28.95 15.55
N LEU A 432 -19.02 29.25 14.66
CA LEU A 432 -18.35 28.28 13.80
C LEU A 432 -16.99 27.95 14.39
N TYR A 433 -16.71 26.65 14.50
CA TYR A 433 -15.53 26.16 15.18
C TYR A 433 -14.71 25.26 14.26
N ARG A 434 -13.40 25.48 14.16
CA ARG A 434 -12.52 24.57 13.40
C ARG A 434 -12.42 23.17 14.03
N SER A 435 -12.67 23.07 15.33
CA SER A 435 -12.76 21.84 16.12
C SER A 435 -14.17 21.66 16.68
N VAL A 436 -14.59 20.42 16.95
CA VAL A 436 -15.91 20.21 17.56
C VAL A 436 -15.87 20.69 19.03
N PRO A 437 -16.85 21.47 19.52
CA PRO A 437 -16.82 21.96 20.89
C PRO A 437 -17.02 20.88 21.96
N ALA A 438 -16.30 20.98 23.08
CA ALA A 438 -16.39 20.06 24.22
C ALA A 438 -17.51 20.48 25.21
N ALA A 439 -18.25 19.52 25.79
CA ALA A 439 -19.16 19.80 26.91
C ALA A 439 -18.41 19.74 28.26
N GLY A 440 -18.46 20.82 29.05
CA GLY A 440 -18.15 20.84 30.49
C GLY A 440 -16.71 21.21 30.90
N SER A 441 -16.59 22.39 31.54
CA SER A 441 -15.48 22.96 32.35
C SER A 441 -14.01 22.73 31.93
N GLY A 442 -13.62 23.29 30.77
CA GLY A 442 -12.27 23.81 30.53
C GLY A 442 -11.36 22.98 29.59
N PRO A 443 -10.47 23.62 28.79
CA PRO A 443 -10.27 25.06 28.67
C PRO A 443 -11.47 25.70 27.97
N GLN A 444 -11.71 26.95 28.37
CA GLN A 444 -12.87 27.77 28.04
C GLN A 444 -13.21 27.71 26.56
N PHE A 445 -14.50 27.87 26.24
CA PHE A 445 -14.97 28.16 24.87
C PHE A 445 -13.90 28.94 24.13
N VAL A 446 -13.19 28.28 23.22
CA VAL A 446 -12.34 29.00 22.27
C VAL A 446 -13.34 29.86 21.53
N GLY A 447 -13.17 31.20 21.60
CA GLY A 447 -14.06 32.12 20.92
C GLY A 447 -14.27 31.63 19.49
N ALA A 448 -15.51 31.70 19.00
CA ALA A 448 -15.83 31.18 17.68
C ALA A 448 -14.82 31.74 16.66
N ASP A 449 -14.22 30.87 15.85
CA ASP A 449 -13.27 31.29 14.82
C ASP A 449 -13.96 32.25 13.83
N GLU A 450 -15.27 32.05 13.66
CA GLU A 450 -16.18 32.88 12.90
C GLU A 450 -17.60 32.72 13.46
N TYR A 451 -18.50 33.66 13.18
CA TYR A 451 -19.91 33.54 13.58
C TYR A 451 -20.74 33.11 12.39
N ALA A 452 -21.69 32.19 12.60
CA ALA A 452 -22.51 31.65 11.53
C ALA A 452 -23.37 32.72 10.83
N GLN A 453 -23.60 33.89 11.44
CA GLN A 453 -24.31 35.01 10.80
C GLN A 453 -23.72 35.46 9.47
N THR A 454 -22.40 35.42 9.32
CA THR A 454 -21.76 35.84 8.07
C THR A 454 -22.15 34.94 6.89
N PHE A 455 -22.67 33.76 7.20
CA PHE A 455 -23.16 32.76 6.27
C PHE A 455 -24.66 32.49 6.44
N ASP A 456 -25.39 33.40 7.09
CA ASP A 456 -26.82 33.24 7.27
C ASP A 456 -27.48 33.02 5.90
N GLN A 457 -28.46 32.12 5.91
CA GLN A 457 -29.18 31.64 4.74
C GLN A 457 -28.37 30.80 3.73
N GLN A 458 -27.08 30.56 3.93
CA GLN A 458 -26.32 29.70 3.01
C GLN A 458 -26.60 28.22 3.24
N VAL A 459 -26.78 27.47 2.16
CA VAL A 459 -26.92 26.00 2.20
C VAL A 459 -25.56 25.34 2.15
N VAL A 460 -25.28 24.48 3.14
CA VAL A 460 -24.02 23.77 3.32
C VAL A 460 -24.23 22.26 3.27
N ALA A 461 -23.27 21.55 2.69
CA ALA A 461 -23.26 20.09 2.68
C ALA A 461 -22.68 19.59 4.01
N ILE A 462 -23.51 18.92 4.80
CA ILE A 462 -23.11 18.29 6.05
C ILE A 462 -22.48 16.95 5.74
N THR A 463 -21.25 16.78 6.21
CA THR A 463 -20.42 15.60 5.94
C THR A 463 -20.15 14.77 7.19
N LYS A 464 -20.27 15.37 8.39
CA LYS A 464 -20.17 14.67 9.66
C LYS A 464 -21.17 15.22 10.67
N GLU A 465 -21.55 14.38 11.62
CA GLU A 465 -22.36 14.71 12.78
C GLU A 465 -21.71 14.16 14.05
N ALA A 466 -21.85 14.86 15.17
CA ALA A 466 -21.43 14.39 16.48
C ALA A 466 -22.45 14.84 17.53
N VAL A 467 -22.79 13.97 18.49
CA VAL A 467 -23.64 14.34 19.63
C VAL A 467 -22.74 14.56 20.84
N ILE A 468 -22.79 15.74 21.45
CA ILE A 468 -21.93 16.13 22.59
C ILE A 468 -22.83 16.70 23.67
N GLY A 469 -22.93 16.00 24.80
CA GLY A 469 -23.98 16.26 25.80
C GLY A 469 -25.37 16.07 25.17
N ASP A 470 -26.19 17.11 25.20
CA ASP A 470 -27.53 17.19 24.61
C ASP A 470 -27.57 17.92 23.26
N THR A 471 -26.39 18.29 22.74
CA THR A 471 -26.26 19.12 21.54
C THR A 471 -25.72 18.30 20.38
N THR A 472 -26.34 18.42 19.20
CA THR A 472 -25.83 17.81 17.98
C THR A 472 -25.04 18.83 17.19
N TRP A 473 -23.81 18.48 16.84
CA TRP A 473 -22.88 19.28 16.07
C TRP A 473 -22.77 18.72 14.66
N VAL A 474 -22.74 19.59 13.66
CA VAL A 474 -22.59 19.23 12.24
C VAL A 474 -21.30 19.80 11.67
N TYR A 475 -20.68 19.09 10.73
CA TYR A 475 -19.45 19.50 10.05
C TYR A 475 -19.67 19.74 8.56
N PHE A 476 -19.20 20.89 8.07
CA PHE A 476 -19.31 21.28 6.66
C PHE A 476 -18.14 22.15 6.23
N THR A 477 -18.02 22.38 4.91
CA THR A 477 -17.04 23.30 4.32
C THR A 477 -17.75 24.43 3.59
N ILE A 478 -17.31 25.66 3.84
CA ILE A 478 -17.81 26.87 3.21
C ILE A 478 -16.63 27.80 2.91
N ASN A 479 -16.58 28.39 1.71
CA ASN A 479 -15.46 29.21 1.24
C ASN A 479 -14.06 28.57 1.43
N GLY A 480 -13.95 27.26 1.19
CA GLY A 480 -12.69 26.50 1.35
C GLY A 480 -12.26 26.27 2.80
N LYS A 481 -13.10 26.65 3.78
CA LYS A 481 -12.85 26.49 5.21
C LYS A 481 -13.86 25.53 5.80
N ALA A 482 -13.40 24.57 6.60
CA ALA A 482 -14.26 23.60 7.25
C ALA A 482 -14.51 23.95 8.73
N TYR A 483 -15.75 23.76 9.18
CA TYR A 483 -16.25 24.16 10.49
C TYR A 483 -17.24 23.14 11.07
N TRP A 484 -17.32 23.13 12.41
CA TRP A 484 -18.37 22.55 13.23
C TRP A 484 -19.32 23.64 13.71
N MET A 485 -20.61 23.31 13.83
CA MET A 485 -21.67 24.22 14.28
C MET A 485 -22.79 23.43 14.99
N ASP A 486 -23.49 24.06 15.94
CA ASP A 486 -24.72 23.49 16.51
C ASP A 486 -25.76 23.30 15.40
N GLN A 487 -26.25 22.06 15.24
CA GLN A 487 -27.25 21.70 14.24
C GLN A 487 -28.54 22.53 14.37
N LYS A 488 -28.88 22.98 15.60
CA LYS A 488 -30.07 23.82 15.85
C LYS A 488 -29.97 25.19 15.17
N GLY A 489 -28.77 25.63 14.81
CA GLY A 489 -28.53 26.83 14.01
C GLY A 489 -28.73 26.61 12.50
N LEU A 490 -29.19 25.42 12.10
CA LEU A 490 -29.54 25.10 10.72
C LEU A 490 -30.99 24.66 10.59
N VAL A 491 -31.57 24.89 9.41
CA VAL A 491 -32.93 24.48 9.06
C VAL A 491 -32.95 23.72 7.73
N GLY A 492 -34.02 22.94 7.54
CA GLY A 492 -34.25 22.15 6.33
C GLY A 492 -33.47 20.84 6.28
N GLY A 493 -33.82 20.03 5.27
CA GLY A 493 -33.20 18.76 4.93
C GLY A 493 -33.30 18.57 3.43
N PHE A 494 -32.39 19.21 2.69
CA PHE A 494 -32.51 19.46 1.24
C PHE A 494 -32.05 18.26 0.40
N GLY A 495 -32.29 17.03 0.88
CA GLY A 495 -31.91 15.79 0.20
C GLY A 495 -30.45 15.36 0.39
N ILE A 496 -30.11 14.21 -0.20
CA ILE A 496 -28.77 13.61 -0.18
C ILE A 496 -27.95 14.21 -1.32
N VAL A 497 -26.77 14.75 -1.02
CA VAL A 497 -25.81 15.19 -2.04
C VAL A 497 -25.06 13.97 -2.57
N LYS A 498 -25.25 13.58 -3.82
CA LYS A 498 -24.53 12.47 -4.44
C LYS A 498 -23.24 12.98 -5.05
N ASN A 499 -22.12 12.34 -4.73
CA ASN A 499 -20.90 12.51 -5.51
C ASN A 499 -21.07 11.75 -6.84
N VAL A 500 -20.85 12.46 -7.94
CA VAL A 500 -20.96 11.92 -9.30
C VAL A 500 -19.70 12.29 -10.08
N ASN A 501 -19.51 11.73 -11.28
CA ASN A 501 -18.35 12.07 -12.10
C ASN A 501 -18.62 11.79 -13.59
N TYR A 502 -19.40 12.66 -14.22
CA TYR A 502 -19.76 12.55 -15.63
C TYR A 502 -19.66 13.92 -16.30
N ALA A 503 -19.50 13.95 -17.64
CA ALA A 503 -19.42 15.19 -18.40
C ALA A 503 -20.78 15.56 -19.01
N MET A 504 -21.14 16.85 -18.91
CA MET A 504 -22.33 17.43 -19.56
C MET A 504 -21.98 18.76 -20.20
N LYS A 505 -22.71 19.14 -21.25
CA LYS A 505 -22.61 20.45 -21.90
C LYS A 505 -23.63 21.40 -21.29
N ILE A 506 -23.19 22.58 -20.86
CA ILE A 506 -24.08 23.67 -20.48
C ILE A 506 -24.82 24.14 -21.73
N ASP A 507 -26.14 24.17 -21.68
CA ASP A 507 -26.99 24.63 -22.77
C ASP A 507 -28.02 25.64 -22.24
N GLN A 508 -27.64 26.90 -22.40
CA GLN A 508 -28.39 28.09 -22.07
C GLN A 508 -28.85 28.82 -23.34
N THR A 509 -28.77 28.18 -24.50
CA THR A 509 -29.16 28.81 -25.78
C THR A 509 -30.65 29.11 -25.85
N SER A 510 -31.49 28.29 -25.21
CA SER A 510 -32.93 28.52 -25.06
C SER A 510 -33.39 28.57 -23.60
N ARG A 511 -32.45 28.70 -22.65
CA ARG A 511 -32.71 28.74 -21.20
C ARG A 511 -32.00 29.92 -20.56
N HIS A 512 -32.46 30.34 -19.39
CA HIS A 512 -31.86 31.43 -18.61
C HIS A 512 -31.71 31.02 -17.15
N ASP A 513 -31.07 29.87 -16.93
CA ASP A 513 -30.83 29.34 -15.60
C ASP A 513 -29.79 30.20 -14.85
N GLY A 514 -29.99 30.36 -13.54
CA GLY A 514 -29.02 31.04 -12.69
C GLY A 514 -27.81 30.16 -12.38
N LEU A 515 -26.62 30.76 -12.31
CA LEU A 515 -25.49 30.16 -11.61
C LEU A 515 -25.49 30.57 -10.14
N TYR A 516 -25.15 29.61 -9.29
CA TYR A 516 -25.13 29.78 -7.84
C TYR A 516 -23.83 29.25 -7.25
N THR A 517 -23.23 29.97 -6.32
CA THR A 517 -22.04 29.49 -5.58
C THR A 517 -22.39 28.52 -4.45
N SER A 518 -23.67 28.45 -4.09
CA SER A 518 -24.26 27.52 -3.13
C SER A 518 -25.46 26.79 -3.76
N VAL A 519 -25.94 25.75 -3.10
CA VAL A 519 -27.05 24.94 -3.62
C VAL A 519 -28.35 25.80 -3.67
N PRO A 520 -29.09 25.83 -4.79
CA PRO A 520 -30.19 26.78 -4.95
C PRO A 520 -31.49 26.19 -4.39
N ALA A 521 -32.08 26.87 -3.42
CA ALA A 521 -33.36 26.50 -2.80
C ALA A 521 -34.36 27.66 -2.98
N PRO A 522 -35.55 27.42 -3.57
CA PRO A 522 -36.49 28.48 -3.97
C PRO A 522 -37.01 29.40 -2.86
N SER A 523 -36.86 29.03 -1.59
CA SER A 523 -37.36 29.78 -0.43
C SER A 523 -36.30 30.66 0.25
N ILE A 524 -35.12 30.81 -0.35
CA ILE A 524 -33.92 31.30 0.32
C ILE A 524 -33.21 32.30 -0.61
N GLY A 525 -32.83 33.48 -0.09
CA GLY A 525 -32.20 34.55 -0.85
C GLY A 525 -31.02 34.05 -1.70
N LEU A 526 -31.20 34.12 -3.02
CA LEU A 526 -30.24 33.63 -3.99
C LEU A 526 -28.98 34.51 -3.94
N GLN A 527 -27.81 33.93 -3.63
CA GLN A 527 -26.53 34.50 -4.07
C GLN A 527 -26.40 34.25 -5.58
N PHE A 528 -27.27 34.93 -6.32
CA PHE A 528 -27.40 34.89 -7.76
C PHE A 528 -26.19 35.59 -8.37
N VAL A 529 -25.33 34.83 -9.04
CA VAL A 529 -24.20 35.40 -9.78
C VAL A 529 -24.69 36.10 -11.07
N GLY A 530 -25.93 35.83 -11.49
CA GLY A 530 -26.56 36.38 -12.70
C GLY A 530 -26.87 35.30 -13.74
N ALA A 531 -28.04 35.36 -14.38
CA ALA A 531 -28.36 34.54 -15.56
C ALA A 531 -27.43 34.88 -16.75
N ALA A 532 -26.95 36.12 -16.80
CA ALA A 532 -25.91 36.55 -17.75
C ALA A 532 -24.58 35.81 -17.55
N ALA A 533 -24.27 35.34 -16.33
CA ALA A 533 -23.05 34.58 -16.06
C ALA A 533 -23.16 33.10 -16.52
N ALA A 534 -24.38 32.55 -16.59
CA ALA A 534 -24.61 31.24 -17.21
C ALA A 534 -24.42 31.32 -18.74
N GLN A 535 -24.84 32.44 -19.35
CA GLN A 535 -24.66 32.68 -20.78
C GLN A 535 -23.20 32.83 -21.21
N THR A 536 -22.33 33.40 -20.36
CA THR A 536 -20.89 33.50 -20.69
C THR A 536 -20.18 32.14 -20.70
N ILE A 537 -20.80 31.12 -20.11
CA ILE A 537 -20.33 29.74 -20.13
C ILE A 537 -21.25 28.81 -20.92
N ASP A 538 -22.16 29.38 -21.73
CA ASP A 538 -23.03 28.59 -22.61
C ASP A 538 -22.18 27.74 -23.57
N GLN A 539 -22.67 26.54 -23.90
CA GLN A 539 -22.00 25.52 -24.70
C GLN A 539 -20.73 24.93 -24.09
N GLN A 540 -20.31 25.37 -22.90
CA GLN A 540 -19.16 24.80 -22.22
C GLN A 540 -19.45 23.38 -21.71
N VAL A 541 -18.53 22.44 -21.94
CA VAL A 541 -18.57 21.13 -21.26
C VAL A 541 -17.88 21.20 -19.93
N VAL A 542 -18.56 20.67 -18.92
CA VAL A 542 -18.10 20.66 -17.55
C VAL A 542 -18.17 19.25 -16.97
N ALA A 543 -17.24 18.95 -16.07
CA ALA A 543 -17.31 17.74 -15.26
C ALA A 543 -18.25 18.01 -14.08
N VAL A 544 -19.37 17.29 -14.06
CA VAL A 544 -20.30 17.32 -12.93
C VAL A 544 -19.76 16.41 -11.85
N THR A 545 -19.58 16.98 -10.65
CA THR A 545 -18.94 16.30 -9.51
C THR A 545 -19.89 16.04 -8.35
N LYS A 546 -21.00 16.79 -8.27
CA LYS A 546 -22.05 16.57 -7.28
C LYS A 546 -23.43 16.77 -7.88
N GLU A 547 -24.40 16.04 -7.34
CA GLU A 547 -25.83 16.16 -7.63
C GLU A 547 -26.61 16.28 -6.32
N VAL A 548 -27.68 17.06 -6.31
CA VAL A 548 -28.65 17.06 -5.21
C VAL A 548 -30.05 17.28 -5.76
N VAL A 549 -31.04 16.64 -5.13
CA VAL A 549 -32.46 16.82 -5.49
C VAL A 549 -33.13 17.66 -4.42
N ILE A 550 -33.68 18.81 -4.82
CA ILE A 550 -34.35 19.76 -3.94
C ILE A 550 -35.71 20.07 -4.52
N ASN A 551 -36.77 19.83 -3.74
CA ASN A 551 -38.16 20.07 -4.15
C ASN A 551 -38.51 19.44 -5.52
N GLY A 552 -37.93 18.28 -5.82
CA GLY A 552 -38.13 17.57 -7.09
C GLY A 552 -37.23 18.02 -8.26
N GLU A 553 -36.46 19.10 -8.09
CA GLU A 553 -35.51 19.58 -9.09
C GLU A 553 -34.10 19.05 -8.82
N THR A 554 -33.37 18.68 -9.87
CA THR A 554 -32.00 18.17 -9.75
C THR A 554 -31.01 19.29 -10.03
N TRP A 555 -30.13 19.57 -9.06
CA TRP A 555 -29.07 20.56 -9.17
C TRP A 555 -27.73 19.87 -9.30
N VAL A 556 -26.86 20.40 -10.15
CA VAL A 556 -25.52 19.82 -10.44
C VAL A 556 -24.42 20.82 -10.10
N TYR A 557 -23.32 20.31 -9.53
CA TYR A 557 -22.13 21.09 -9.20
C TYR A 557 -20.97 20.78 -10.15
N PHE A 558 -20.32 21.82 -10.64
CA PHE A 558 -19.22 21.70 -11.59
C PHE A 558 -18.22 22.84 -11.45
N THR A 559 -17.05 22.69 -12.09
CA THR A 559 -16.01 23.72 -12.20
C THR A 559 -15.84 24.11 -13.66
N THR A 560 -15.90 25.40 -13.94
CA THR A 560 -15.63 25.99 -15.26
C THR A 560 -14.13 25.92 -15.59
N ASN A 561 -13.78 26.01 -16.87
CA ASN A 561 -12.41 26.16 -17.39
C ASN A 561 -11.64 27.31 -16.74
N ALA A 562 -12.34 28.36 -16.29
CA ALA A 562 -11.74 29.48 -15.55
C ALA A 562 -11.47 29.15 -14.07
N GLY A 563 -11.69 27.91 -13.63
CA GLY A 563 -11.45 27.45 -12.26
C GLY A 563 -12.55 27.82 -11.25
N LYS A 564 -13.61 28.52 -11.68
CA LYS A 564 -14.74 28.89 -10.81
C LYS A 564 -15.78 27.78 -10.77
N SER A 565 -16.36 27.53 -9.61
CA SER A 565 -17.31 26.43 -9.41
C SER A 565 -18.71 26.92 -9.05
N TYR A 566 -19.73 26.25 -9.59
CA TYR A 566 -21.12 26.68 -9.50
C TYR A 566 -22.08 25.48 -9.40
N TRP A 567 -23.26 25.76 -8.87
CA TRP A 567 -24.48 24.97 -9.02
C TRP A 567 -25.37 25.58 -10.11
N ILE A 568 -26.06 24.73 -10.86
CA ILE A 568 -27.08 25.10 -11.84
C ILE A 568 -28.15 23.99 -11.90
N ASP A 569 -29.35 24.32 -12.39
CA ASP A 569 -30.38 23.33 -12.68
C ASP A 569 -29.84 22.35 -13.73
N LYS A 570 -29.93 21.04 -13.47
CA LYS A 570 -29.48 19.99 -14.39
C LYS A 570 -30.14 20.11 -15.77
N LYS A 571 -31.37 20.62 -15.85
CA LYS A 571 -32.08 20.89 -17.11
C LYS A 571 -31.40 21.95 -17.97
N GLY A 572 -30.55 22.78 -17.37
CA GLY A 572 -29.67 23.73 -18.04
C GLY A 572 -28.43 23.10 -18.68
N LEU A 573 -28.30 21.77 -18.62
CA LEU A 573 -27.26 21.01 -19.28
C LEU A 573 -27.88 19.92 -20.17
N VAL A 574 -27.18 19.61 -21.27
CA VAL A 574 -27.56 18.57 -22.23
C VAL A 574 -26.44 17.57 -22.47
N GLY A 575 -26.85 16.35 -22.84
CA GLY A 575 -25.96 15.23 -23.16
C GLY A 575 -25.53 14.39 -21.96
N GLY A 576 -24.90 13.25 -22.25
CA GLY A 576 -24.36 12.28 -21.29
C GLY A 576 -23.10 11.67 -21.87
N TYR A 577 -22.02 12.45 -21.87
CA TYR A 577 -20.82 12.18 -22.67
C TYR A 577 -19.82 11.25 -21.94
N GLY A 578 -20.34 10.21 -21.29
CA GLY A 578 -19.52 9.22 -20.59
C GLY A 578 -19.06 9.64 -19.19
N ILE A 579 -18.48 8.67 -18.48
CA ILE A 579 -17.91 8.84 -17.14
C ILE A 579 -16.50 9.42 -17.30
N VAL A 580 -16.23 10.53 -16.61
CA VAL A 580 -14.86 11.07 -16.55
C VAL A 580 -14.10 10.23 -15.52
N GLN A 581 -13.04 9.56 -15.95
CA GLN A 581 -12.18 8.79 -15.06
C GLN A 581 -11.03 9.68 -14.59
N ASN A 582 -10.85 9.81 -13.28
CA ASN A 582 -9.62 10.41 -12.76
C ASN A 582 -8.51 9.36 -12.89
N VAL A 583 -7.43 9.74 -13.55
CA VAL A 583 -6.27 8.89 -13.76
C VAL A 583 -5.01 9.64 -13.33
N ASN A 584 -3.91 8.94 -13.15
CA ASN A 584 -2.62 9.57 -12.89
C ASN A 584 -1.51 8.68 -13.46
N TYR A 585 -1.13 8.96 -14.69
CA TYR A 585 -0.02 8.28 -15.33
C TYR A 585 0.68 9.26 -16.27
N LYS A 586 1.92 8.95 -16.64
CA LYS A 586 2.69 9.76 -17.59
C LYS A 586 2.62 9.15 -18.99
N MET A 587 2.51 10.01 -19.99
CA MET A 587 2.60 9.62 -21.39
C MET A 587 3.42 10.64 -22.15
N GLN A 588 4.03 10.22 -23.24
CA GLN A 588 4.79 11.08 -24.12
C GLN A 588 3.88 11.55 -25.26
N ILE A 589 3.84 12.86 -25.53
CA ILE A 589 3.16 13.38 -26.71
C ILE A 589 3.88 12.86 -27.96
N ASN A 590 3.13 12.29 -28.89
CA ASN A 590 3.64 11.80 -30.16
C ASN A 590 2.78 12.29 -31.32
N GLN A 591 3.34 13.22 -32.09
CA GLN A 591 2.70 13.90 -33.20
C GLN A 591 3.49 13.70 -34.50
N ALA A 592 4.39 12.70 -34.54
CA ALA A 592 5.27 12.45 -35.69
C ALA A 592 4.50 12.19 -37.00
N ASN A 593 3.29 11.62 -36.92
CA ASN A 593 2.43 11.30 -38.07
C ASN A 593 0.98 11.81 -37.89
N ARG A 594 0.76 12.75 -36.95
CA ARG A 594 -0.57 13.26 -36.60
C ARG A 594 -0.49 14.75 -36.28
N HIS A 595 -1.61 15.44 -36.45
CA HIS A 595 -1.77 16.84 -36.07
C HIS A 595 -3.00 16.97 -35.18
N ASP A 596 -2.86 16.56 -33.92
CA ASP A 596 -3.93 16.65 -32.93
C ASP A 596 -3.97 18.06 -32.33
N GLY A 597 -5.18 18.61 -32.24
CA GLY A 597 -5.42 19.88 -31.56
C GLY A 597 -5.34 19.74 -30.04
N LEU A 598 -4.90 20.80 -29.36
CA LEU A 598 -5.13 20.98 -27.93
C LEU A 598 -6.40 21.79 -27.73
N TYR A 599 -7.18 21.40 -26.72
CA TYR A 599 -8.47 21.98 -26.44
C TYR A 599 -8.56 22.39 -24.98
N SER A 600 -9.21 23.52 -24.70
CA SER A 600 -9.45 23.98 -23.32
C SER A 600 -10.54 23.18 -22.60
N SER A 601 -11.29 22.36 -23.33
CA SER A 601 -12.37 21.49 -22.87
C SER A 601 -12.47 20.25 -23.74
N VAL A 602 -13.24 19.25 -23.31
CA VAL A 602 -13.36 17.98 -24.04
C VAL A 602 -13.97 18.19 -25.43
N PRO A 603 -13.31 17.77 -26.52
CA PRO A 603 -13.81 17.95 -27.89
C PRO A 603 -14.74 16.82 -28.29
N ALA A 604 -15.94 17.13 -28.78
CA ALA A 604 -16.74 16.14 -29.50
C ALA A 604 -17.66 16.80 -30.54
N PRO A 605 -18.06 16.10 -31.61
CA PRO A 605 -19.03 16.61 -32.58
C PRO A 605 -20.34 17.06 -31.91
N GLY A 606 -20.76 18.31 -32.18
CA GLY A 606 -21.95 18.93 -31.56
C GLY A 606 -21.71 19.55 -30.17
N ILE A 607 -20.48 19.46 -29.69
CA ILE A 607 -19.98 20.08 -28.47
C ILE A 607 -19.05 21.21 -28.88
N GLY A 608 -19.37 22.46 -28.52
CA GLY A 608 -18.58 23.64 -28.86
C GLY A 608 -17.22 23.63 -28.15
N SER A 609 -16.25 22.90 -28.69
CA SER A 609 -14.87 22.93 -28.21
C SER A 609 -14.19 24.19 -28.74
N GLN A 610 -13.74 25.05 -27.83
CA GLN A 610 -12.82 26.13 -28.21
C GLN A 610 -11.43 25.54 -28.42
N PHE A 611 -11.07 25.34 -29.70
CA PHE A 611 -9.69 25.15 -30.11
C PHE A 611 -8.87 26.34 -29.59
N VAL A 612 -7.75 26.07 -28.92
CA VAL A 612 -7.03 27.11 -28.15
C VAL A 612 -6.39 28.18 -29.06
N GLY A 613 -6.40 27.99 -30.38
CA GLY A 613 -6.01 28.98 -31.39
C GLY A 613 -4.81 28.53 -32.22
N ALA A 614 -4.54 29.24 -33.31
CA ALA A 614 -3.43 28.95 -34.23
C ALA A 614 -2.07 29.11 -33.55
N GLY A 615 -1.48 28.00 -33.08
CA GLY A 615 -0.12 27.96 -32.50
C GLY A 615 0.10 26.90 -31.41
N GLU A 616 -0.95 26.42 -30.76
CA GLU A 616 -0.87 25.42 -29.69
C GLU A 616 -1.44 24.07 -30.15
N TYR A 617 -0.88 23.51 -31.23
CA TYR A 617 -1.11 22.11 -31.58
C TYR A 617 -0.29 21.22 -30.64
N ALA A 618 -0.72 19.98 -30.43
CA ALA A 618 0.07 19.03 -29.68
C ALA A 618 1.48 18.84 -30.30
N SER A 619 1.63 19.09 -31.61
CA SER A 619 2.92 19.05 -32.31
C SER A 619 3.95 20.04 -31.77
N SER A 620 3.52 21.16 -31.19
CA SER A 620 4.43 22.12 -30.54
C SER A 620 5.05 21.56 -29.25
N PHE A 621 4.50 20.47 -28.72
CA PHE A 621 4.93 19.77 -27.51
C PHE A 621 5.33 18.32 -27.80
N ASP A 622 5.64 18.00 -29.06
CA ASP A 622 6.03 16.65 -29.46
C ASP A 622 7.20 16.15 -28.62
N ARG A 623 7.16 14.86 -28.28
CA ARG A 623 8.11 14.15 -27.40
C ARG A 623 8.15 14.61 -25.94
N GLN A 624 7.34 15.58 -25.52
CA GLN A 624 7.26 15.96 -24.11
C GLN A 624 6.50 14.90 -23.30
N VAL A 625 7.00 14.59 -22.10
CA VAL A 625 6.30 13.71 -21.16
C VAL A 625 5.34 14.55 -20.32
N VAL A 626 4.05 14.24 -20.43
CA VAL A 626 2.96 14.92 -19.73
C VAL A 626 2.28 13.99 -18.74
N THR A 627 1.70 14.56 -17.69
CA THR A 627 0.86 13.79 -16.76
C THR A 627 -0.57 13.85 -17.25
N VAL A 628 -1.16 12.68 -17.46
CA VAL A 628 -2.60 12.54 -17.72
C VAL A 628 -3.33 12.46 -16.38
N SER A 629 -4.26 13.38 -16.18
CA SER A 629 -5.01 13.53 -14.92
C SER A 629 -6.47 13.06 -15.03
N LYS A 630 -7.03 13.04 -16.24
CA LYS A 630 -8.40 12.61 -16.51
C LYS A 630 -8.52 11.94 -17.87
N GLU A 631 -9.44 11.00 -18.01
CA GLU A 631 -9.87 10.43 -19.29
C GLU A 631 -11.39 10.47 -19.42
N VAL A 632 -11.89 10.55 -20.64
CA VAL A 632 -13.31 10.35 -20.94
C VAL A 632 -13.46 9.75 -22.31
N VAL A 633 -14.39 8.80 -22.46
CA VAL A 633 -14.73 8.22 -23.76
C VAL A 633 -15.98 8.89 -24.29
N ILE A 634 -15.86 9.57 -25.43
CA ILE A 634 -16.99 10.22 -26.12
C ILE A 634 -17.03 9.70 -27.55
N GLN A 635 -18.18 9.15 -27.96
CA GLN A 635 -18.38 8.65 -29.34
C GLN A 635 -17.24 7.72 -29.80
N ASN A 636 -16.78 6.83 -28.91
CA ASN A 636 -15.66 5.89 -29.11
C ASN A 636 -14.26 6.51 -29.27
N VAL A 637 -14.09 7.81 -29.00
CA VAL A 637 -12.79 8.46 -28.90
C VAL A 637 -12.45 8.68 -27.42
N THR A 638 -11.24 8.30 -27.02
CA THR A 638 -10.74 8.55 -25.67
C THR A 638 -10.01 9.88 -25.63
N TRP A 639 -10.57 10.82 -24.89
CA TRP A 639 -9.97 12.13 -24.64
C TRP A 639 -9.26 12.14 -23.30
N VAL A 640 -8.11 12.79 -23.23
CA VAL A 640 -7.25 12.85 -22.05
C VAL A 640 -6.92 14.27 -21.65
N CYS A 641 -6.94 14.56 -20.35
CA CYS A 641 -6.55 15.86 -19.79
C CYS A 641 -5.09 15.83 -19.36
N VAL A 642 -4.26 16.63 -20.03
CA VAL A 642 -2.81 16.74 -19.84
C VAL A 642 -2.44 18.09 -19.24
N SER A 643 -1.41 18.13 -18.40
CA SER A 643 -0.82 19.39 -17.91
C SER A 643 0.45 19.71 -18.68
N ILE A 644 0.48 20.88 -19.33
CA ILE A 644 1.60 21.40 -20.12
C ILE A 644 1.89 22.81 -19.64
N ALA A 645 3.11 23.07 -19.17
CA ALA A 645 3.56 24.38 -18.67
C ALA A 645 2.61 25.02 -17.63
N GLY A 646 2.01 24.20 -16.75
CA GLY A 646 1.09 24.66 -15.69
C GLY A 646 -0.34 24.94 -16.14
N LYS A 647 -0.66 24.74 -17.43
CA LYS A 647 -2.01 24.81 -17.99
C LYS A 647 -2.52 23.42 -18.34
N THR A 648 -3.83 23.22 -18.25
CA THR A 648 -4.48 21.93 -18.57
C THR A 648 -5.14 21.97 -19.93
N TYR A 649 -4.90 20.94 -20.74
CA TYR A 649 -5.45 20.78 -22.08
C TYR A 649 -6.10 19.40 -22.23
N TRP A 650 -7.11 19.30 -23.08
CA TRP A 650 -7.67 18.05 -23.56
C TRP A 650 -7.12 17.73 -24.96
N MET A 651 -6.80 16.47 -25.22
CA MET A 651 -6.38 15.98 -26.54
C MET A 651 -6.82 14.52 -26.75
N ASP A 652 -6.77 14.04 -27.99
CA ASP A 652 -7.03 12.63 -28.33
C ASP A 652 -5.90 11.77 -27.74
N LYS A 653 -6.25 10.75 -26.95
CA LYS A 653 -5.29 9.81 -26.35
C LYS A 653 -4.40 9.14 -27.39
N SER A 654 -4.89 8.97 -28.61
CA SER A 654 -4.14 8.36 -29.73
C SER A 654 -2.92 9.18 -30.14
N GLY A 655 -2.88 10.47 -29.76
CA GLY A 655 -1.72 11.36 -29.94
C GLY A 655 -0.64 11.22 -28.86
N LEU A 656 -0.77 10.22 -27.97
CA LEU A 656 0.17 9.93 -26.89
C LEU A 656 0.74 8.51 -27.01
N LEU A 657 1.98 8.32 -26.59
CA LEU A 657 2.63 7.02 -26.38
C LEU A 657 2.89 6.78 -24.89
N SER A 658 3.00 5.50 -24.51
CA SER A 658 3.55 5.15 -23.19
C SER A 658 4.94 5.77 -23.06
N ALA A 659 5.13 6.60 -22.03
CA ALA A 659 6.40 7.25 -21.74
C ALA A 659 7.42 6.29 -21.14
#